data_AF-A0A1S9DNS0-F1
#
_entry.id   AF-A0A1S9DNS0-F1
#
_cell.length_a   1.000
_cell.length_b   1.000
_cell.length_c   1.000
_cell.angle_alpha   90.00
_cell.angle_beta   90.00
_cell.angle_gamma   90.00
#
_symmetry.space_group_name_H-M   'P 1'
#
loop_
_entity.id
_entity.type
_entity.pdbx_description
1 polymer ?
#
loop_
_entity_poly.entity_id
_entity_poly.type
_entity_poly.pdbx_seq_one_letter_code
_entity_poly.pdbx_strand_id
1 'polypeptide(L)'
;MATDTSTYKLNHTMIRVKDPKKSLEFYKFLGLTQIQQLDFPENKFSLYFLAYNGPKSLQGDRHWTDRNAVLELTHNYGTENDPNYSVANGNTEPHRGFGHIAISVDNIESACKRIEDAGYPFQKKLTDGRMKHIAFAKDPDGYWVELIRRHNEDVGTTTDTANYRLNHSMLRVKCAETSLKFYQEVMGMTLLRTAENKDAGFNLYFLGYPAGNPKVQEDAKNPVAEWEGLLELTWNYGTEKQEGPVYHNGNAEPQGFGHICVAVDDLNAACERFESLNVNWKKRLTDGRMKDVAFVLDPDGYWIEVIQNQALKRTSNWVSLRAATELFSARIDQLCQFIYDHGLEPPPMRPEDEAGVNRVLDTLQIPRGLAKKRETSAANEIISLPQKAVAHSPAHSSPSAVPDANERPPEIPTPPQNALSNQKLVPSAEKGRETINSFGVNSIPTSHYVPANWGFTLPTAESLDTIYANLNDGTSLSQENSLSPESLQLTPDMQQQPGELLRQARYDRECESDSGDEDEAEKDVIEQISNRIGTLKIAGDGHLRFYGATSNLNLVDVSATQQRQRPDARTVRHDGQDILNHLRVGQPVDQALEDHLVELYFTWQNTSTYVVDKDMYMIARSKWRNEYDDTPFYSEVLTNAMCAIGSAFEARYHPTFITFPKSLSEFFADRAKALLEIELDSPCVATVQALVILSCHEGSANRDARGWLYSGMSTRLAFDLGLHIDMTPYVEKGEIGAFEADVRRIAFWGSYTADHFWGFYLGRPFRMNAGDITVPKLASDLGAEKESTWYPYGLPTKSDILKHGLRNPNELISRQFAVLWEIISPVGHILYGCSDIPRHDLQRLCHRVTDDLFAWKANLPSILDINLENDTIPQLPQLLMLHMQYHQIVIFTHRPWVSKSYIQPRAPRQGPGYHHARRMCIESSTAIARLLHIYEKFYTFRRMNNQVVAIIFSAALMLLYVTISNTSTSGRNPSDNPNNNAEMVAYLNLCFRALDELGQSFENAKRTRDFLVSLQRRWQAHMRRSGSALKRQISNRPSSQHLVGLSSDADASRKKTRITAPRNQINYPVSATAASQATTAVPNQPQSQPQPSGQHPLDATQHIGVPGEFDWIRNSDLQLLSGNFGDSSFSQFGNVNTFGEDPALPSLSDIEPWWDTPNGNTFGGSSL
;
A
#
# COMPACT_ATOMS: atom_id res chain seq x y z
N MET A 1 1.04 -4.74 -16.65
CA MET A 1 1.33 -3.99 -17.91
C MET A 1 2.53 -4.68 -18.54
N ALA A 2 2.76 -4.58 -19.85
CA ALA A 2 4.05 -5.02 -20.39
C ALA A 2 5.20 -4.18 -19.81
N THR A 3 6.34 -4.81 -19.58
CA THR A 3 7.60 -4.16 -19.19
C THR A 3 8.25 -3.45 -20.40
N ASP A 4 8.89 -2.32 -20.16
CA ASP A 4 9.66 -1.58 -21.18
C ASP A 4 11.17 -1.84 -21.03
N THR A 5 11.70 -2.74 -21.85
CA THR A 5 13.14 -3.08 -21.86
C THR A 5 14.05 -1.93 -22.26
N SER A 6 13.54 -0.84 -22.83
CA SER A 6 14.36 0.37 -23.12
C SER A 6 14.74 1.14 -21.86
N THR A 7 14.03 0.91 -20.74
CA THR A 7 14.27 1.54 -19.44
C THR A 7 15.24 0.75 -18.54
N TYR A 8 15.58 -0.48 -18.95
CA TYR A 8 16.45 -1.38 -18.19
C TYR A 8 17.87 -0.81 -18.03
N LYS A 9 18.56 -1.26 -16.99
CA LYS A 9 19.95 -0.87 -16.67
C LYS A 9 20.79 -2.09 -16.33
N LEU A 10 22.02 -2.15 -16.84
CA LEU A 10 23.01 -3.15 -16.41
C LEU A 10 23.59 -2.65 -15.10
N ASN A 11 22.94 -3.06 -14.01
CA ASN A 11 23.04 -2.39 -12.73
C ASN A 11 24.34 -2.69 -12.02
N HIS A 12 24.63 -3.98 -11.79
CA HIS A 12 25.82 -4.36 -11.05
C HIS A 12 26.47 -5.65 -11.55
N THR A 13 27.71 -5.86 -11.10
CA THR A 13 28.50 -7.08 -11.31
C THR A 13 28.98 -7.55 -9.95
N MET A 14 28.66 -8.79 -9.58
CA MET A 14 28.98 -9.38 -8.30
C MET A 14 30.24 -10.25 -8.39
N ILE A 15 31.19 -10.01 -7.50
CA ILE A 15 32.36 -10.86 -7.27
C ILE A 15 32.46 -11.22 -5.78
N ARG A 16 32.85 -12.46 -5.48
CA ARG A 16 33.19 -12.86 -4.11
C ARG A 16 34.59 -12.39 -3.75
N VAL A 17 34.77 -11.87 -2.54
CA VAL A 17 36.04 -11.38 -2.01
C VAL A 17 36.40 -12.07 -0.69
N LYS A 18 37.69 -12.31 -0.47
CA LYS A 18 38.21 -12.96 0.74
C LYS A 18 38.17 -12.06 1.95
N ASP A 19 38.67 -10.83 1.82
CA ASP A 19 38.75 -9.83 2.89
C ASP A 19 38.21 -8.48 2.37
N PRO A 20 36.99 -8.09 2.74
CA PRO A 20 36.37 -6.89 2.22
C PRO A 20 37.14 -5.62 2.61
N LYS A 21 37.96 -5.62 3.67
CA LYS A 21 38.75 -4.43 4.05
C LYS A 21 39.77 -4.09 2.96
N LYS A 22 40.51 -5.10 2.49
CA LYS A 22 41.51 -4.95 1.42
C LYS A 22 40.87 -4.59 0.09
N SER A 23 39.80 -5.30 -0.28
CA SER A 23 39.14 -5.11 -1.57
C SER A 23 38.40 -3.76 -1.61
N LEU A 24 37.77 -3.32 -0.51
CA LEU A 24 37.24 -1.95 -0.37
C LEU A 24 38.35 -0.89 -0.44
N GLU A 25 39.52 -1.11 0.17
CA GLU A 25 40.66 -0.18 0.10
C GLU A 25 41.14 0.02 -1.34
N PHE A 26 41.37 -1.08 -2.07
CA PHE A 26 41.77 -1.07 -3.48
C PHE A 26 40.74 -0.37 -4.38
N TYR A 27 39.45 -0.71 -4.28
CA TYR A 27 38.43 -0.07 -5.11
C TYR A 27 38.19 1.41 -4.75
N LYS A 28 38.38 1.80 -3.48
CA LYS A 28 38.38 3.22 -3.06
C LYS A 28 39.60 3.97 -3.59
N PHE A 29 40.77 3.34 -3.68
CA PHE A 29 41.97 3.89 -4.33
C PHE A 29 41.79 4.08 -5.85
N LEU A 30 40.98 3.24 -6.50
CA LEU A 30 40.53 3.41 -7.88
C LEU A 30 39.41 4.45 -8.04
N GLY A 31 38.94 5.07 -6.96
CA GLY A 31 37.96 6.16 -6.94
C GLY A 31 36.51 5.75 -6.73
N LEU A 32 36.21 4.46 -6.56
CA LEU A 32 34.84 4.03 -6.30
C LEU A 32 34.45 4.36 -4.86
N THR A 33 33.27 4.96 -4.69
CA THR A 33 32.66 5.19 -3.38
C THR A 33 31.80 3.99 -3.00
N GLN A 34 31.85 3.55 -1.74
CA GLN A 34 30.91 2.57 -1.21
C GLN A 34 29.54 3.25 -1.01
N ILE A 35 28.56 2.90 -1.83
CA ILE A 35 27.24 3.56 -1.91
C ILE A 35 26.14 2.84 -1.11
N GLN A 36 26.30 1.54 -0.83
CA GLN A 36 25.38 0.75 -0.01
C GLN A 36 26.14 -0.43 0.64
N GLN A 37 25.65 -0.91 1.78
CA GLN A 37 26.05 -2.16 2.40
C GLN A 37 24.79 -2.91 2.87
N LEU A 38 24.76 -4.23 2.74
CA LEU A 38 23.70 -5.09 3.25
C LEU A 38 24.33 -6.26 4.01
N ASP A 39 24.06 -6.35 5.31
CA ASP A 39 24.63 -7.38 6.18
C ASP A 39 23.60 -8.47 6.48
N PHE A 40 23.96 -9.74 6.24
CA PHE A 40 23.10 -10.91 6.43
C PHE A 40 23.72 -11.85 7.49
N PRO A 41 23.79 -11.44 8.77
CA PRO A 41 24.50 -12.19 9.80
C PRO A 41 23.91 -13.58 10.06
N GLU A 42 22.59 -13.75 9.90
CA GLU A 42 21.90 -15.05 9.98
C GLU A 42 22.36 -16.03 8.89
N ASN A 43 22.78 -15.51 7.72
CA ASN A 43 23.28 -16.30 6.59
C ASN A 43 24.82 -16.25 6.45
N LYS A 44 25.52 -15.56 7.37
CA LYS A 44 26.99 -15.41 7.40
C LYS A 44 27.61 -14.77 6.14
N PHE A 45 26.98 -13.75 5.57
CA PHE A 45 27.59 -12.95 4.50
C PHE A 45 27.20 -11.46 4.57
N SER A 46 27.98 -10.62 3.88
CA SER A 46 27.67 -9.20 3.63
C SER A 46 27.94 -8.82 2.18
N LEU A 47 27.13 -7.89 1.67
CA LEU A 47 27.23 -7.31 0.33
C LEU A 47 27.67 -5.86 0.42
N TYR A 48 28.70 -5.48 -0.33
CA TYR A 48 29.23 -4.12 -0.41
C TYR A 48 29.10 -3.58 -1.84
N PHE A 49 28.35 -2.50 -2.03
CA PHE A 49 28.10 -1.91 -3.35
C PHE A 49 28.96 -0.66 -3.55
N LEU A 50 29.69 -0.60 -4.66
CA LEU A 50 30.62 0.50 -4.98
C LEU A 50 30.38 1.09 -6.37
N ALA A 51 30.46 2.42 -6.50
CA ALA A 51 30.38 3.12 -7.79
C ALA A 51 31.08 4.49 -7.75
N TYR A 52 31.41 5.05 -8.92
CA TYR A 52 31.90 6.43 -9.03
C TYR A 52 30.80 7.42 -8.64
N ASN A 53 31.06 8.34 -7.71
CA ASN A 53 30.00 9.14 -7.09
C ASN A 53 30.33 10.66 -7.07
N GLY A 54 29.35 11.51 -6.77
CA GLY A 54 29.51 12.97 -6.76
C GLY A 54 29.53 13.64 -8.16
N PRO A 55 29.83 14.95 -8.24
CA PRO A 55 29.50 15.80 -9.39
C PRO A 55 30.17 15.47 -10.73
N LYS A 56 31.22 14.65 -10.73
CA LYS A 56 31.93 14.20 -11.95
C LYS A 56 31.54 12.79 -12.40
N SER A 57 30.75 12.06 -11.62
CA SER A 57 30.18 10.77 -12.02
C SER A 57 29.18 10.92 -13.15
N LEU A 58 29.06 9.93 -14.04
CA LEU A 58 28.04 9.92 -15.10
C LEU A 58 26.64 9.62 -14.51
N GLN A 59 26.55 8.67 -13.57
CA GLN A 59 25.27 8.38 -12.90
C GLN A 59 24.99 9.30 -11.70
N GLY A 60 25.99 9.99 -11.14
CA GLY A 60 25.82 10.89 -9.99
C GLY A 60 25.40 10.16 -8.71
N ASP A 61 24.70 10.85 -7.80
CA ASP A 61 24.27 10.33 -6.50
C ASP A 61 22.93 9.55 -6.54
N ARG A 62 22.65 8.86 -7.66
CA ARG A 62 21.42 8.05 -7.83
C ARG A 62 21.35 6.91 -6.82
N HIS A 63 20.12 6.51 -6.47
CA HIS A 63 19.85 5.27 -5.72
C HIS A 63 20.52 4.08 -6.42
N TRP A 64 21.09 3.15 -5.67
CA TRP A 64 21.98 2.11 -6.22
C TRP A 64 21.33 1.28 -7.34
N THR A 65 20.02 1.00 -7.27
CA THR A 65 19.27 0.28 -8.33
C THR A 65 18.81 1.14 -9.53
N ASP A 66 19.06 2.45 -9.55
CA ASP A 66 18.84 3.34 -10.72
C ASP A 66 20.16 3.65 -11.45
N ARG A 67 21.20 2.86 -11.24
CA ARG A 67 22.54 3.09 -11.81
C ARG A 67 22.87 2.06 -12.88
N ASN A 68 23.72 2.48 -13.81
CA ASN A 68 24.55 1.59 -14.60
C ASN A 68 25.89 1.39 -13.86
N ALA A 69 26.46 0.19 -13.96
CA ALA A 69 27.74 -0.23 -13.35
C ALA A 69 28.00 0.19 -11.89
N VAL A 70 27.49 -0.62 -10.98
CA VAL A 70 27.92 -0.76 -9.60
C VAL A 70 28.74 -2.06 -9.48
N LEU A 71 29.79 -2.06 -8.66
CA LEU A 71 30.52 -3.28 -8.28
C LEU A 71 29.93 -3.80 -6.97
N GLU A 72 29.46 -5.04 -6.94
CA GLU A 72 29.07 -5.71 -5.70
C GLU A 72 30.18 -6.66 -5.26
N LEU A 73 30.63 -6.51 -4.01
CA LEU A 73 31.54 -7.44 -3.35
C LEU A 73 30.73 -8.28 -2.35
N THR A 74 30.65 -9.59 -2.57
CA THR A 74 30.12 -10.55 -1.60
C THR A 74 31.25 -11.06 -0.70
N HIS A 75 31.13 -10.87 0.61
CA HIS A 75 32.03 -11.46 1.60
C HIS A 75 31.30 -12.51 2.42
N ASN A 76 31.82 -13.74 2.45
CA ASN A 76 31.34 -14.82 3.32
C ASN A 76 32.13 -14.81 4.63
N TYR A 77 31.46 -14.75 5.78
CA TYR A 77 32.14 -14.53 7.06
C TYR A 77 33.11 -15.67 7.40
N GLY A 78 34.36 -15.31 7.72
CA GLY A 78 35.42 -16.24 8.08
C GLY A 78 36.46 -16.44 6.98
N THR A 79 36.14 -16.16 5.70
CA THR A 79 37.10 -16.29 4.59
C THR A 79 38.33 -15.39 4.76
N GLU A 80 38.16 -14.26 5.44
CA GLU A 80 39.24 -13.30 5.71
C GLU A 80 40.28 -13.85 6.69
N ASN A 81 39.92 -14.88 7.47
CA ASN A 81 40.78 -15.53 8.46
C ASN A 81 41.30 -16.91 8.00
N ASP A 82 40.70 -17.55 6.99
CA ASP A 82 41.19 -18.81 6.43
C ASP A 82 42.39 -18.55 5.49
N PRO A 83 43.61 -19.03 5.79
CA PRO A 83 44.75 -18.86 4.89
C PRO A 83 44.54 -19.56 3.53
N ASN A 84 43.78 -20.65 3.47
CA ASN A 84 43.62 -21.49 2.27
C ASN A 84 42.53 -21.00 1.32
N TYR A 85 41.54 -20.24 1.81
CA TYR A 85 40.47 -19.71 0.97
C TYR A 85 41.03 -18.87 -0.19
N SER A 86 40.55 -19.13 -1.40
CA SER A 86 40.86 -18.37 -2.61
C SER A 86 39.68 -18.44 -3.56
N VAL A 87 39.52 -17.42 -4.42
CA VAL A 87 38.38 -17.30 -5.33
C VAL A 87 38.78 -17.60 -6.77
N ALA A 88 37.86 -18.16 -7.55
CA ALA A 88 38.05 -18.35 -8.98
C ALA A 88 37.94 -17.00 -9.73
N ASN A 89 39.10 -16.39 -10.00
CA ASN A 89 39.20 -15.11 -10.69
C ASN A 89 38.78 -15.14 -12.19
N GLY A 90 38.29 -16.27 -12.69
CA GLY A 90 37.81 -16.45 -14.07
C GLY A 90 38.90 -16.51 -15.15
N ASN A 91 40.19 -16.43 -14.80
CA ASN A 91 41.30 -16.32 -15.76
C ASN A 91 42.34 -17.45 -15.70
N THR A 92 42.29 -18.30 -14.68
CA THR A 92 43.16 -19.47 -14.53
C THR A 92 42.45 -20.76 -14.92
N GLU A 93 43.11 -21.61 -15.72
CA GLU A 93 42.60 -22.96 -16.02
C GLU A 93 42.50 -23.81 -14.74
N PRO A 94 41.49 -24.70 -14.60
CA PRO A 94 40.40 -24.95 -15.55
C PRO A 94 39.18 -24.02 -15.37
N HIS A 95 39.24 -23.05 -14.45
CA HIS A 95 38.09 -22.23 -14.02
C HIS A 95 37.96 -20.92 -14.82
N ARG A 96 38.20 -20.96 -16.13
CA ARG A 96 38.08 -19.79 -17.00
C ARG A 96 36.63 -19.45 -17.32
N GLY A 97 36.27 -18.18 -17.25
CA GLY A 97 34.92 -17.70 -17.57
C GLY A 97 34.89 -16.18 -17.61
N PHE A 98 34.45 -15.56 -16.52
CA PHE A 98 34.60 -14.13 -16.25
C PHE A 98 36.01 -13.61 -16.60
N GLY A 99 36.11 -12.50 -17.32
CA GLY A 99 37.38 -11.90 -17.74
C GLY A 99 37.87 -10.85 -16.76
N HIS A 100 37.18 -9.73 -16.72
CA HIS A 100 37.61 -8.54 -15.98
C HIS A 100 36.43 -7.60 -15.76
N ILE A 101 36.59 -6.66 -14.83
CA ILE A 101 35.90 -5.37 -14.89
C ILE A 101 36.85 -4.35 -15.52
N ALA A 102 36.32 -3.43 -16.31
CA ALA A 102 37.11 -2.38 -16.95
C ALA A 102 36.76 -1.00 -16.40
N ILE A 103 37.80 -0.19 -16.21
CA ILE A 103 37.70 1.19 -15.77
C ILE A 103 38.27 2.09 -16.87
N SER A 104 37.43 2.98 -17.39
CA SER A 104 37.88 4.03 -18.31
C SER A 104 38.50 5.17 -17.52
N VAL A 105 39.72 5.56 -17.88
CA VAL A 105 40.52 6.57 -17.17
C VAL A 105 40.87 7.74 -18.09
N ASP A 106 41.09 8.92 -17.51
CA ASP A 106 41.37 10.17 -18.22
C ASP A 106 42.81 10.27 -18.76
N ASN A 107 43.79 9.76 -18.01
CA ASN A 107 45.17 9.57 -18.44
C ASN A 107 45.67 8.19 -17.99
N ILE A 108 45.84 7.25 -18.92
CA ILE A 108 46.13 5.84 -18.60
C ILE A 108 47.56 5.62 -18.09
N GLU A 109 48.53 6.40 -18.56
CA GLU A 109 49.93 6.29 -18.13
C GLU A 109 50.09 6.76 -16.69
N SER A 110 49.44 7.88 -16.35
CA SER A 110 49.37 8.39 -14.98
C SER A 110 48.53 7.49 -14.06
N ALA A 111 47.45 6.88 -14.58
CA ALA A 111 46.66 5.90 -13.85
C ALA A 111 47.47 4.65 -13.50
N CYS A 112 48.15 4.06 -14.49
CA CYS A 112 49.01 2.90 -14.27
C CYS A 112 50.14 3.22 -13.29
N LYS A 113 50.82 4.36 -13.48
CA LYS A 113 51.86 4.82 -12.56
C LYS A 113 51.32 4.99 -11.14
N ARG A 114 50.16 5.62 -10.93
CA ARG A 114 49.60 5.81 -9.57
C ARG A 114 49.36 4.47 -8.87
N ILE A 115 48.87 3.46 -9.61
CA ILE A 115 48.60 2.11 -9.11
C ILE A 115 49.91 1.36 -8.79
N GLU A 116 50.96 1.54 -9.62
CA GLU A 116 52.29 0.97 -9.38
C GLU A 116 53.04 1.67 -8.22
N ASP A 117 52.98 2.99 -8.12
CA ASP A 117 53.55 3.78 -7.01
C ASP A 117 52.90 3.43 -5.66
N ALA A 118 51.65 2.94 -5.67
CA ALA A 118 50.95 2.40 -4.50
C ALA A 118 51.22 0.90 -4.23
N GLY A 119 52.04 0.25 -5.06
CA GLY A 119 52.48 -1.14 -4.88
C GLY A 119 51.47 -2.21 -5.33
N TYR A 120 50.38 -1.85 -5.99
CA TYR A 120 49.40 -2.84 -6.45
C TYR A 120 49.92 -3.66 -7.65
N PRO A 121 49.71 -4.98 -7.66
CA PRO A 121 50.23 -5.85 -8.72
C PRO A 121 49.50 -5.66 -10.05
N PHE A 122 50.23 -5.86 -11.15
CA PHE A 122 49.68 -5.92 -12.51
C PHE A 122 49.72 -7.36 -13.05
N GLN A 123 48.72 -7.72 -13.86
CA GLN A 123 48.82 -8.84 -14.79
C GLN A 123 49.58 -8.43 -16.06
N LYS A 124 49.41 -7.19 -16.50
CA LYS A 124 50.03 -6.62 -17.71
C LYS A 124 50.07 -5.10 -17.62
N LYS A 125 51.24 -4.47 -17.76
CA LYS A 125 51.41 -3.01 -17.85
C LYS A 125 51.29 -2.51 -19.29
N LEU A 126 51.32 -1.19 -19.49
CA LEU A 126 51.38 -0.55 -20.81
C LEU A 126 52.70 -0.81 -21.56
N THR A 127 53.78 -1.08 -20.81
CA THR A 127 55.08 -1.49 -21.34
C THR A 127 55.08 -2.88 -21.97
N ASP A 128 54.10 -3.73 -21.62
CA ASP A 128 54.23 -5.17 -21.74
C ASP A 128 53.52 -5.70 -23.00
N GLY A 129 54.26 -6.47 -23.79
CA GLY A 129 53.78 -7.04 -25.05
C GLY A 129 53.60 -5.99 -26.16
N ARG A 130 52.73 -6.32 -27.14
CA ARG A 130 52.49 -5.46 -28.32
C ARG A 130 51.40 -4.41 -28.11
N MET A 131 50.43 -4.65 -27.22
CA MET A 131 49.27 -3.78 -27.02
C MET A 131 49.53 -2.74 -25.92
N LYS A 132 50.00 -1.55 -26.30
CA LYS A 132 50.34 -0.43 -25.39
C LYS A 132 49.18 0.52 -25.07
N HIS A 133 47.94 0.10 -25.27
CA HIS A 133 46.74 0.93 -25.10
C HIS A 133 45.77 0.44 -24.01
N ILE A 134 46.05 -0.73 -23.42
CA ILE A 134 45.33 -1.32 -22.27
C ILE A 134 46.33 -1.87 -21.25
N ALA A 135 45.96 -1.84 -19.97
CA ALA A 135 46.69 -2.46 -18.88
C ALA A 135 45.72 -3.20 -17.95
N PHE A 136 46.20 -4.22 -17.25
CA PHE A 136 45.42 -5.01 -16.30
C PHE A 136 46.09 -4.95 -14.93
N ALA A 137 45.50 -4.20 -14.01
CA ALA A 137 45.81 -4.30 -12.58
C ALA A 137 45.17 -5.57 -12.01
N LYS A 138 45.62 -6.01 -10.84
CA LYS A 138 44.97 -7.06 -10.05
C LYS A 138 44.45 -6.47 -8.74
N ASP A 139 43.24 -6.88 -8.37
CA ASP A 139 42.71 -6.61 -7.04
C ASP A 139 43.34 -7.56 -5.99
N PRO A 140 43.03 -7.41 -4.68
CA PRO A 140 43.60 -8.25 -3.62
C PRO A 140 43.24 -9.74 -3.72
N ASP A 141 42.13 -10.07 -4.39
CA ASP A 141 41.62 -11.43 -4.61
C ASP A 141 42.12 -12.05 -5.93
N GLY A 142 42.76 -11.25 -6.79
CA GLY A 142 43.39 -11.67 -8.03
C GLY A 142 42.51 -11.55 -9.28
N TYR A 143 41.33 -10.93 -9.20
CA TYR A 143 40.54 -10.51 -10.35
C TYR A 143 41.29 -9.44 -11.15
N TRP A 144 41.04 -9.41 -12.47
CA TRP A 144 41.69 -8.45 -13.35
C TRP A 144 40.83 -7.20 -13.46
N VAL A 145 41.46 -6.05 -13.31
CA VAL A 145 40.87 -4.74 -13.56
C VAL A 145 41.54 -4.14 -14.78
N GLU A 146 40.84 -4.10 -15.91
CA GLU A 146 41.33 -3.44 -17.11
C GLU A 146 41.29 -1.92 -16.92
N LEU A 147 42.32 -1.26 -17.42
CA LEU A 147 42.40 0.19 -17.55
C LEU A 147 42.40 0.51 -19.04
N ILE A 148 41.44 1.33 -19.48
CA ILE A 148 41.31 1.78 -20.87
C ILE A 148 41.26 3.31 -20.94
N ARG A 149 41.74 3.91 -22.03
CA ARG A 149 41.61 5.36 -22.23
C ARG A 149 40.15 5.74 -22.47
N ARG A 150 39.64 6.73 -21.72
CA ARG A 150 38.29 7.30 -21.89
C ARG A 150 38.14 8.10 -23.19
N HIS A 151 39.24 8.61 -23.74
CA HIS A 151 39.29 9.41 -24.97
C HIS A 151 40.35 8.88 -25.96
N ASN A 152 40.40 9.43 -27.17
CA ASN A 152 41.34 9.03 -28.22
C ASN A 152 42.82 9.25 -27.86
N GLU A 153 43.09 10.13 -26.90
CA GLU A 153 44.38 10.57 -26.36
C GLU A 153 44.21 10.86 -24.85
N ASP A 154 45.30 10.90 -24.08
CA ASP A 154 45.25 11.15 -22.63
C ASP A 154 45.03 12.63 -22.30
N VAL A 155 44.14 12.92 -21.35
CA VAL A 155 43.76 14.29 -20.99
C VAL A 155 44.61 14.79 -19.82
N GLY A 156 45.48 15.76 -20.10
CA GLY A 156 46.35 16.40 -19.10
C GLY A 156 47.54 15.54 -18.68
N THR A 157 48.40 16.10 -17.81
CA THR A 157 49.65 15.45 -17.33
C THR A 157 49.47 14.69 -16.02
N THR A 158 48.25 14.61 -15.51
CA THR A 158 47.86 13.96 -14.25
C THR A 158 46.48 13.37 -14.41
N THR A 159 46.18 12.32 -13.65
CA THR A 159 44.90 11.61 -13.67
C THR A 159 44.04 11.99 -12.45
N ASP A 160 42.73 12.15 -12.65
CA ASP A 160 41.75 12.39 -11.59
C ASP A 160 40.74 11.23 -11.52
N THR A 161 40.70 10.56 -10.37
CA THR A 161 39.81 9.42 -10.12
C THR A 161 38.32 9.77 -10.18
N ALA A 162 37.95 11.04 -10.02
CA ALA A 162 36.57 11.47 -10.19
C ALA A 162 36.13 11.52 -11.68
N ASN A 163 37.08 11.53 -12.62
CA ASN A 163 36.80 11.44 -14.06
C ASN A 163 36.60 9.98 -14.54
N TYR A 164 36.87 8.97 -13.70
CA TYR A 164 36.83 7.56 -14.08
C TYR A 164 35.40 7.06 -14.32
N ARG A 165 35.27 5.94 -15.05
CA ARG A 165 33.99 5.25 -15.31
C ARG A 165 34.15 3.75 -15.12
N LEU A 166 33.21 3.08 -14.46
CA LEU A 166 33.17 1.62 -14.43
C LEU A 166 32.47 1.16 -15.73
N ASN A 167 33.28 0.86 -16.76
CA ASN A 167 32.84 0.85 -18.14
C ASN A 167 32.09 -0.44 -18.50
N HIS A 168 32.78 -1.58 -18.42
CA HIS A 168 32.25 -2.87 -18.82
C HIS A 168 32.67 -4.01 -17.88
N SER A 169 31.89 -5.08 -17.88
CA SER A 169 32.25 -6.38 -17.29
C SER A 169 32.35 -7.42 -18.40
N MET A 170 33.41 -8.23 -18.39
CA MET A 170 33.69 -9.17 -19.48
C MET A 170 33.32 -10.61 -19.10
N LEU A 171 32.54 -11.27 -19.95
CA LEU A 171 32.24 -12.70 -19.87
C LEU A 171 32.75 -13.41 -21.13
N ARG A 172 33.31 -14.61 -20.97
CA ARG A 172 33.62 -15.49 -22.10
C ARG A 172 32.43 -16.39 -22.40
N VAL A 173 32.03 -16.44 -23.66
CA VAL A 173 30.85 -17.18 -24.13
C VAL A 173 31.21 -18.23 -25.18
N LYS A 174 30.58 -19.39 -25.09
CA LYS A 174 30.86 -20.54 -25.96
C LYS A 174 30.47 -20.26 -27.41
N CYS A 175 29.36 -19.58 -27.65
CA CYS A 175 28.83 -19.29 -28.99
C CYS A 175 28.38 -17.84 -29.08
N ALA A 176 29.01 -17.04 -29.95
CA ALA A 176 28.63 -15.65 -30.16
C ALA A 176 27.16 -15.50 -30.60
N GLU A 177 26.68 -16.33 -31.51
CA GLU A 177 25.31 -16.21 -32.06
C GLU A 177 24.24 -16.43 -30.98
N THR A 178 24.34 -17.53 -30.21
CA THR A 178 23.39 -17.85 -29.15
C THR A 178 23.37 -16.78 -28.06
N SER A 179 24.55 -16.31 -27.63
CA SER A 179 24.65 -15.33 -26.55
C SER A 179 24.24 -13.92 -27.01
N LEU A 180 24.61 -13.48 -28.22
CA LEU A 180 24.09 -12.23 -28.80
C LEU A 180 22.57 -12.25 -28.89
N LYS A 181 22.00 -13.34 -29.43
CA LYS A 181 20.54 -13.50 -29.53
C LYS A 181 19.87 -13.41 -28.15
N PHE A 182 20.41 -14.10 -27.14
CA PHE A 182 19.90 -14.03 -25.78
C PHE A 182 19.97 -12.60 -25.20
N TYR A 183 21.13 -11.94 -25.24
CA TYR A 183 21.26 -10.61 -24.65
C TYR A 183 20.46 -9.53 -25.40
N GLN A 184 20.28 -9.67 -26.72
CA GLN A 184 19.48 -8.73 -27.51
C GLN A 184 17.96 -9.00 -27.41
N GLU A 185 17.49 -10.24 -27.62
CA GLU A 185 16.05 -10.55 -27.65
C GLU A 185 15.48 -10.79 -26.25
N VAL A 186 16.18 -11.54 -25.39
CA VAL A 186 15.71 -11.85 -24.04
C VAL A 186 16.00 -10.69 -23.10
N MET A 187 17.24 -10.21 -23.00
CA MET A 187 17.57 -9.13 -22.06
C MET A 187 17.31 -7.71 -22.60
N GLY A 188 17.03 -7.54 -23.90
CA GLY A 188 16.71 -6.24 -24.50
C GLY A 188 17.91 -5.30 -24.69
N MET A 189 19.14 -5.81 -24.62
CA MET A 189 20.35 -4.99 -24.79
C MET A 189 20.57 -4.61 -26.25
N THR A 190 21.15 -3.43 -26.47
CA THR A 190 21.66 -3.02 -27.79
C THR A 190 23.09 -3.51 -27.97
N LEU A 191 23.43 -4.08 -29.12
CA LEU A 191 24.81 -4.31 -29.54
C LEU A 191 25.39 -2.98 -30.06
N LEU A 192 26.45 -2.48 -29.42
CA LEU A 192 26.95 -1.11 -29.60
C LEU A 192 28.29 -1.06 -30.35
N ARG A 193 29.11 -2.10 -30.23
CA ARG A 193 30.43 -2.21 -30.86
C ARG A 193 30.80 -3.67 -31.01
N THR A 194 31.38 -4.03 -32.15
CA THR A 194 32.07 -5.31 -32.37
C THR A 194 33.54 -5.01 -32.64
N ALA A 195 34.45 -5.78 -32.03
CA ALA A 195 35.88 -5.75 -32.35
C ALA A 195 36.33 -7.14 -32.78
N GLU A 196 36.51 -7.32 -34.09
CA GLU A 196 37.00 -8.58 -34.66
C GLU A 196 38.52 -8.67 -34.53
N ASN A 197 39.03 -9.74 -33.90
CA ASN A 197 40.46 -9.99 -33.76
C ASN A 197 40.81 -11.34 -34.44
N LYS A 198 40.51 -11.43 -35.74
CA LYS A 198 40.62 -12.67 -36.55
C LYS A 198 41.99 -13.34 -36.44
N ASP A 199 43.07 -12.57 -36.51
CA ASP A 199 44.46 -13.05 -36.40
C ASP A 199 44.82 -13.56 -34.99
N ALA A 200 44.05 -13.19 -33.97
CA ALA A 200 44.20 -13.63 -32.58
C ALA A 200 43.19 -14.71 -32.17
N GLY A 201 42.26 -15.09 -33.06
CA GLY A 201 41.31 -16.17 -32.84
C GLY A 201 40.11 -15.84 -31.94
N PHE A 202 39.74 -14.56 -31.79
CA PHE A 202 38.57 -14.17 -30.99
C PHE A 202 37.86 -12.92 -31.53
N ASN A 203 36.60 -12.73 -31.11
CA ASN A 203 35.85 -11.48 -31.29
C ASN A 203 35.35 -10.97 -29.93
N LEU A 204 35.26 -9.64 -29.80
CA LEU A 204 34.64 -8.96 -28.67
C LEU A 204 33.34 -8.28 -29.13
N TYR A 205 32.27 -8.42 -28.33
CA TYR A 205 30.98 -7.78 -28.58
C TYR A 205 30.56 -6.97 -27.36
N PHE A 206 30.33 -5.68 -27.51
CA PHE A 206 29.94 -4.78 -26.43
C PHE A 206 28.45 -4.50 -26.49
N LEU A 207 27.71 -4.94 -25.47
CA LEU A 207 26.27 -4.73 -25.35
C LEU A 207 25.95 -3.86 -24.14
N GLY A 208 24.78 -3.21 -24.16
CA GLY A 208 24.28 -2.45 -23.02
C GLY A 208 22.96 -1.75 -23.30
N TYR A 209 22.51 -0.94 -22.35
CA TYR A 209 21.30 -0.13 -22.48
C TYR A 209 21.69 1.33 -22.78
N PRO A 210 21.24 1.91 -23.92
CA PRO A 210 21.57 3.30 -24.26
C PRO A 210 20.98 4.36 -23.31
N ALA A 211 19.91 4.01 -22.58
CA ALA A 211 19.26 4.93 -21.65
C ALA A 211 20.18 5.28 -20.46
N GLY A 212 20.48 6.58 -20.32
CA GLY A 212 21.34 7.08 -19.23
C GLY A 212 22.85 6.99 -19.49
N ASN A 213 23.27 6.71 -20.72
CA ASN A 213 24.65 6.83 -21.18
C ASN A 213 24.80 7.98 -22.22
N PRO A 214 26.03 8.47 -22.49
CA PRO A 214 26.28 9.41 -23.59
C PRO A 214 25.93 8.79 -24.96
N LYS A 215 25.74 9.62 -25.99
CA LYS A 215 25.68 9.10 -27.36
C LYS A 215 27.01 8.40 -27.71
N VAL A 216 26.92 7.33 -28.51
CA VAL A 216 28.06 6.62 -29.08
C VAL A 216 28.91 7.60 -29.90
N GLN A 217 30.22 7.63 -29.68
CA GLN A 217 31.14 8.52 -30.40
C GLN A 217 31.71 7.79 -31.63
N GLU A 218 31.01 7.86 -32.75
CA GLU A 218 31.34 7.10 -33.97
C GLU A 218 32.77 7.37 -34.49
N ASP A 219 33.29 8.59 -34.35
CA ASP A 219 34.67 8.98 -34.71
C ASP A 219 35.76 8.56 -33.69
N ALA A 220 35.40 7.90 -32.58
CA ALA A 220 36.35 7.51 -31.53
C ALA A 220 36.89 6.07 -31.73
N LYS A 221 38.17 5.85 -31.38
CA LYS A 221 38.83 4.53 -31.41
C LYS A 221 38.11 3.49 -30.52
N ASN A 222 37.45 3.96 -29.47
CA ASN A 222 36.48 3.20 -28.69
C ASN A 222 35.20 4.06 -28.50
N PRO A 223 34.18 3.89 -29.35
CA PRO A 223 32.95 4.71 -29.34
C PRO A 223 32.13 4.68 -28.04
N VAL A 224 32.42 3.75 -27.13
CA VAL A 224 31.70 3.54 -25.86
C VAL A 224 32.59 3.70 -24.62
N ALA A 225 33.79 4.30 -24.76
CA ALA A 225 34.73 4.48 -23.65
C ALA A 225 34.23 5.43 -22.53
N GLU A 226 33.25 6.29 -22.82
CA GLU A 226 32.64 7.19 -21.82
C GLU A 226 31.46 6.57 -21.05
N TRP A 227 31.01 5.37 -21.43
CA TRP A 227 29.82 4.73 -20.87
C TRP A 227 30.10 4.08 -19.51
N GLU A 228 29.03 3.86 -18.76
CA GLU A 228 28.98 2.96 -17.60
C GLU A 228 27.91 1.88 -17.87
N GLY A 229 28.17 0.64 -17.44
CA GLY A 229 27.22 -0.48 -17.54
C GLY A 229 27.13 -1.12 -18.92
N LEU A 230 28.27 -1.57 -19.44
CA LEU A 230 28.37 -2.43 -20.62
C LEU A 230 28.68 -3.89 -20.23
N LEU A 231 28.30 -4.81 -21.10
CA LEU A 231 28.69 -6.21 -21.08
C LEU A 231 29.61 -6.48 -22.29
N GLU A 232 30.85 -6.90 -22.03
CA GLU A 232 31.74 -7.41 -23.10
C GLU A 232 31.60 -8.93 -23.18
N LEU A 233 31.20 -9.45 -24.34
CA LEU A 233 31.22 -10.88 -24.64
C LEU A 233 32.47 -11.21 -25.46
N THR A 234 33.37 -12.00 -24.89
CA THR A 234 34.51 -12.57 -25.62
C THR A 234 34.14 -13.97 -26.14
N TRP A 235 34.05 -14.14 -27.45
CA TRP A 235 33.94 -15.45 -28.11
C TRP A 235 35.29 -15.84 -28.73
N ASN A 236 35.80 -17.02 -28.37
CA ASN A 236 37.05 -17.58 -28.91
C ASN A 236 36.69 -18.61 -29.99
N TYR A 237 37.33 -18.55 -31.15
CA TYR A 237 36.91 -19.34 -32.31
C TYR A 237 37.05 -20.85 -32.06
N GLY A 238 36.00 -21.61 -32.33
CA GLY A 238 35.96 -23.07 -32.17
C GLY A 238 35.40 -23.54 -30.83
N THR A 239 35.13 -22.66 -29.85
CA THR A 239 34.46 -23.07 -28.60
C THR A 239 33.03 -23.54 -28.84
N GLU A 240 32.37 -23.01 -29.88
CA GLU A 240 31.03 -23.40 -30.29
C GLU A 240 30.94 -24.86 -30.74
N LYS A 241 32.09 -25.47 -31.09
CA LYS A 241 32.22 -26.85 -31.56
C LYS A 241 32.62 -27.85 -30.46
N GLN A 242 32.91 -27.38 -29.24
CA GLN A 242 33.30 -28.24 -28.12
C GLN A 242 32.05 -28.83 -27.45
N GLU A 243 32.12 -30.04 -26.93
CA GLU A 243 31.01 -30.66 -26.20
C GLU A 243 30.94 -30.16 -24.74
N GLY A 244 29.73 -30.13 -24.16
CA GLY A 244 29.52 -29.69 -22.78
C GLY A 244 29.75 -28.19 -22.52
N PRO A 245 29.81 -27.77 -21.25
CA PRO A 245 30.17 -26.40 -20.85
C PRO A 245 31.65 -26.12 -21.11
N VAL A 246 31.96 -24.97 -21.73
CA VAL A 246 33.35 -24.56 -22.05
C VAL A 246 33.90 -23.58 -21.00
N TYR A 247 33.02 -22.84 -20.33
CA TYR A 247 33.39 -21.79 -19.37
C TYR A 247 32.77 -22.00 -18.00
N HIS A 248 33.49 -21.54 -16.98
CA HIS A 248 33.13 -21.63 -15.58
C HIS A 248 32.22 -20.46 -15.18
N ASN A 249 31.00 -20.77 -14.75
CA ASN A 249 29.98 -19.77 -14.39
C ASN A 249 30.25 -18.98 -13.09
N GLY A 250 31.31 -19.32 -12.35
CA GLY A 250 31.73 -18.66 -11.10
C GLY A 250 30.96 -19.07 -9.83
N ASN A 251 29.83 -19.77 -9.97
CA ASN A 251 29.01 -20.24 -8.84
C ASN A 251 29.16 -21.74 -8.55
N ALA A 252 29.72 -22.52 -9.48
CA ALA A 252 30.29 -23.83 -9.17
C ALA A 252 31.58 -23.67 -8.33
N GLU A 253 31.98 -24.73 -7.62
CA GLU A 253 33.23 -24.71 -6.85
C GLU A 253 34.47 -24.91 -7.74
N PRO A 254 35.56 -24.17 -7.52
CA PRO A 254 35.73 -23.10 -6.53
C PRO A 254 35.00 -21.81 -6.95
N GLN A 255 34.24 -21.22 -6.04
CA GLN A 255 33.44 -20.02 -6.34
C GLN A 255 34.29 -18.75 -6.58
N GLY A 256 33.73 -17.79 -7.31
CA GLY A 256 34.33 -16.48 -7.56
C GLY A 256 33.28 -15.46 -8.00
N PHE A 257 33.26 -15.12 -9.30
CA PHE A 257 32.19 -14.34 -9.92
C PHE A 257 30.79 -14.86 -9.55
N GLY A 258 29.87 -13.97 -9.18
CA GLY A 258 28.49 -14.32 -8.84
C GLY A 258 27.56 -14.16 -10.03
N HIS A 259 27.27 -12.91 -10.38
CA HIS A 259 26.25 -12.58 -11.37
C HIS A 259 26.51 -11.22 -11.98
N ILE A 260 25.91 -10.97 -13.14
CA ILE A 260 25.55 -9.62 -13.55
C ILE A 260 24.09 -9.37 -13.12
N CYS A 261 23.71 -8.12 -12.91
CA CYS A 261 22.34 -7.77 -12.52
C CYS A 261 21.73 -6.76 -13.49
N VAL A 262 20.47 -6.98 -13.86
CA VAL A 262 19.66 -6.03 -14.64
C VAL A 262 18.57 -5.45 -13.75
N ALA A 263 18.55 -4.13 -13.62
CA ALA A 263 17.49 -3.40 -12.93
C ALA A 263 16.38 -3.02 -13.92
N VAL A 264 15.13 -3.35 -13.58
CA VAL A 264 13.95 -3.28 -14.46
C VAL A 264 12.87 -2.32 -13.94
N ASP A 265 11.93 -1.92 -14.80
CA ASP A 265 10.83 -0.99 -14.51
C ASP A 265 9.73 -1.59 -13.62
N ASP A 266 9.30 -2.82 -13.89
CA ASP A 266 8.41 -3.62 -13.06
C ASP A 266 8.92 -5.07 -13.02
N LEU A 267 9.37 -5.50 -11.85
CA LEU A 267 9.98 -6.82 -11.65
C LEU A 267 9.03 -7.98 -11.97
N ASN A 268 7.71 -7.80 -11.80
CA ASN A 268 6.73 -8.85 -12.09
C ASN A 268 6.50 -8.95 -13.59
N ALA A 269 6.28 -7.83 -14.27
CA ALA A 269 6.12 -7.79 -15.73
C ALA A 269 7.39 -8.25 -16.47
N ALA A 270 8.57 -7.96 -15.93
CA ALA A 270 9.84 -8.51 -16.41
C ALA A 270 9.86 -10.04 -16.31
N CYS A 271 9.45 -10.59 -15.16
CA CYS A 271 9.39 -12.05 -14.97
C CYS A 271 8.33 -12.69 -15.88
N GLU A 272 7.12 -12.13 -16.01
CA GLU A 272 6.08 -12.58 -16.95
C GLU A 272 6.61 -12.64 -18.40
N ARG A 273 7.38 -11.62 -18.82
CA ARG A 273 8.03 -11.60 -20.14
C ARG A 273 9.10 -12.71 -20.26
N PHE A 274 9.89 -12.96 -19.22
CA PHE A 274 10.88 -14.05 -19.23
C PHE A 274 10.23 -15.45 -19.25
N GLU A 275 9.07 -15.63 -18.61
CA GLU A 275 8.27 -16.86 -18.78
C GLU A 275 7.77 -17.02 -20.21
N SER A 276 7.25 -15.95 -20.84
CA SER A 276 6.77 -16.01 -22.23
C SER A 276 7.87 -16.30 -23.27
N LEU A 277 9.13 -16.06 -22.90
CA LEU A 277 10.32 -16.37 -23.70
C LEU A 277 10.98 -17.71 -23.32
N ASN A 278 10.40 -18.47 -22.40
CA ASN A 278 10.87 -19.78 -21.93
C ASN A 278 12.36 -19.78 -21.55
N VAL A 279 12.78 -18.81 -20.72
CA VAL A 279 14.18 -18.72 -20.26
C VAL A 279 14.54 -19.84 -19.28
N ASN A 280 15.83 -20.14 -19.17
CA ASN A 280 16.35 -21.02 -18.12
C ASN A 280 16.35 -20.27 -16.78
N TRP A 281 15.58 -20.74 -15.81
CA TRP A 281 15.46 -20.11 -14.50
C TRP A 281 16.42 -20.72 -13.46
N LYS A 282 17.08 -19.86 -12.68
CA LYS A 282 17.81 -20.25 -11.47
C LYS A 282 16.98 -20.06 -10.19
N LYS A 283 16.15 -19.02 -10.15
CA LYS A 283 15.21 -18.71 -9.06
C LYS A 283 14.10 -17.76 -9.56
N ARG A 284 12.84 -18.10 -9.36
CA ARG A 284 11.67 -17.25 -9.65
C ARG A 284 11.30 -16.36 -8.45
N LEU A 285 10.38 -15.41 -8.63
CA LEU A 285 9.81 -14.61 -7.53
C LEU A 285 8.91 -15.45 -6.59
N THR A 286 8.42 -16.60 -7.08
CA THR A 286 7.67 -17.60 -6.29
C THR A 286 8.54 -18.36 -5.31
N ASP A 287 9.84 -18.45 -5.56
CA ASP A 287 10.70 -19.50 -4.99
C ASP A 287 11.38 -19.05 -3.69
N GLY A 288 11.15 -19.83 -2.64
CA GLY A 288 11.70 -19.57 -1.30
C GLY A 288 11.02 -18.39 -0.59
N ARG A 289 11.77 -17.75 0.33
CA ARG A 289 11.26 -16.65 1.17
C ARG A 289 11.46 -15.25 0.58
N MET A 290 12.46 -15.08 -0.28
CA MET A 290 12.83 -13.79 -0.87
C MET A 290 12.10 -13.59 -2.20
N LYS A 291 11.21 -12.59 -2.28
CA LYS A 291 10.33 -12.38 -3.45
C LYS A 291 10.64 -11.11 -4.26
N ASP A 292 11.64 -10.34 -3.84
CA ASP A 292 12.05 -9.06 -4.45
C ASP A 292 13.23 -9.19 -5.43
N VAL A 293 13.67 -10.43 -5.70
CA VAL A 293 14.83 -10.81 -6.52
C VAL A 293 14.51 -12.08 -7.31
N ALA A 294 14.84 -12.08 -8.60
CA ALA A 294 14.83 -13.24 -9.50
C ALA A 294 16.22 -13.51 -10.07
N PHE A 295 16.48 -14.76 -10.48
CA PHE A 295 17.70 -15.15 -11.20
C PHE A 295 17.36 -15.98 -12.45
N VAL A 296 17.87 -15.52 -13.59
CA VAL A 296 17.83 -16.18 -14.91
C VAL A 296 19.23 -16.71 -15.24
N LEU A 297 19.32 -17.73 -16.09
CA LEU A 297 20.58 -18.26 -16.63
C LEU A 297 20.76 -17.86 -18.10
N ASP A 298 21.96 -17.42 -18.45
CA ASP A 298 22.35 -17.20 -19.85
C ASP A 298 22.71 -18.55 -20.56
N PRO A 299 23.01 -18.55 -21.87
CA PRO A 299 23.34 -19.77 -22.62
C PRO A 299 24.60 -20.53 -22.15
N ASP A 300 25.54 -19.86 -21.48
CA ASP A 300 26.74 -20.47 -20.89
C ASP A 300 26.54 -20.84 -19.39
N GLY A 301 25.38 -20.49 -18.81
CA GLY A 301 25.01 -20.81 -17.43
C GLY A 301 25.49 -19.79 -16.39
N TYR A 302 25.91 -18.59 -16.80
CA TYR A 302 26.12 -17.45 -15.92
C TYR A 302 24.78 -17.00 -15.32
N TRP A 303 24.81 -16.54 -14.08
CA TRP A 303 23.61 -16.06 -13.40
C TRP A 303 23.38 -14.58 -13.72
N ILE A 304 22.13 -14.25 -14.00
CA ILE A 304 21.66 -12.88 -14.20
C ILE A 304 20.62 -12.60 -13.12
N GLU A 305 20.96 -11.74 -12.16
CA GLU A 305 19.98 -11.23 -11.21
C GLU A 305 19.05 -10.22 -11.91
N VAL A 306 17.78 -10.21 -11.52
CA VAL A 306 16.78 -9.24 -11.97
C VAL A 306 16.19 -8.56 -10.75
N ILE A 307 16.32 -7.24 -10.68
CA ILE A 307 15.87 -6.43 -9.53
C ILE A 307 14.99 -5.26 -9.94
N GLN A 308 14.11 -4.85 -9.04
CA GLN A 308 13.29 -3.66 -9.22
C GLN A 308 14.14 -2.38 -9.12
N ASN A 309 14.24 -1.60 -10.21
CA ASN A 309 14.72 -0.23 -10.16
C ASN A 309 13.74 0.59 -9.30
N GLN A 310 14.20 1.12 -8.15
CA GLN A 310 13.32 1.81 -7.19
C GLN A 310 12.97 3.24 -7.61
N ALA A 311 13.67 3.83 -8.59
CA ALA A 311 13.32 5.13 -9.16
C ALA A 311 12.23 5.02 -10.25
N LEU A 312 12.20 3.91 -11.00
CA LEU A 312 11.16 3.61 -11.99
C LEU A 312 9.93 2.94 -11.38
N LYS A 313 10.08 2.25 -10.24
CA LYS A 313 9.00 1.62 -9.50
C LYS A 313 7.87 2.62 -9.26
N ARG A 314 6.71 2.39 -9.90
CA ARG A 314 5.51 3.24 -9.80
C ARG A 314 4.87 3.13 -8.41
N THR A 315 5.51 3.76 -7.43
CA THR A 315 5.01 3.92 -6.08
C THR A 315 3.97 5.03 -6.03
N SER A 316 2.89 4.82 -5.27
CA SER A 316 1.82 5.81 -5.12
C SER A 316 2.28 7.00 -4.26
N ASN A 317 2.83 8.03 -4.91
CA ASN A 317 3.03 9.40 -4.42
C ASN A 317 3.86 9.57 -3.12
N TRP A 318 5.15 9.21 -3.13
CA TRP A 318 6.11 9.64 -2.08
C TRP A 318 7.42 10.19 -2.68
N VAL A 319 7.59 11.51 -2.65
CA VAL A 319 8.85 12.19 -3.01
C VAL A 319 9.79 12.21 -1.80
N SER A 320 11.10 12.05 -2.01
CA SER A 320 12.08 12.10 -0.91
C SER A 320 12.16 13.50 -0.29
N LEU A 321 12.37 13.56 1.03
CA LEU A 321 12.42 14.85 1.76
C LEU A 321 13.54 15.76 1.25
N ARG A 322 14.68 15.18 0.81
CA ARG A 322 15.78 15.93 0.19
C ARG A 322 15.33 16.54 -1.14
N ALA A 323 14.83 15.74 -2.08
CA ALA A 323 14.41 16.23 -3.40
C ALA A 323 13.28 17.28 -3.32
N ALA A 324 12.33 17.10 -2.39
CA ALA A 324 11.30 18.10 -2.10
C ALA A 324 11.90 19.41 -1.56
N THR A 325 12.88 19.34 -0.65
CA THR A 325 13.54 20.53 -0.08
C THR A 325 14.43 21.25 -1.11
N GLU A 326 15.13 20.51 -1.97
CA GLU A 326 15.91 21.06 -3.09
C GLU A 326 15.00 21.79 -4.09
N LEU A 327 13.88 21.19 -4.49
CA LEU A 327 12.87 21.82 -5.35
C LEU A 327 12.28 23.09 -4.72
N PHE A 328 11.92 23.06 -3.43
CA PHE A 328 11.41 24.26 -2.75
C PHE A 328 12.47 25.34 -2.59
N SER A 329 13.72 25.01 -2.25
CA SER A 329 14.81 25.99 -2.15
C SER A 329 15.09 26.65 -3.49
N ALA A 330 15.28 25.86 -4.56
CA ALA A 330 15.50 26.39 -5.90
C ALA A 330 14.34 27.27 -6.39
N ARG A 331 13.10 26.93 -6.04
CA ARG A 331 11.93 27.75 -6.40
C ARG A 331 11.81 29.04 -5.57
N ILE A 332 12.25 29.03 -4.31
CA ILE A 332 12.37 30.24 -3.49
C ILE A 332 13.45 31.16 -4.04
N ASP A 333 14.63 30.63 -4.38
CA ASP A 333 15.74 31.43 -4.93
C ASP A 333 15.37 32.08 -6.28
N GLN A 334 14.66 31.35 -7.15
CA GLN A 334 14.04 31.90 -8.36
C GLN A 334 13.05 33.05 -8.06
N LEU A 335 12.21 32.90 -7.02
CA LEU A 335 11.23 33.91 -6.64
C LEU A 335 11.91 35.17 -6.08
N CYS A 336 12.94 35.01 -5.26
CA CYS A 336 13.75 36.10 -4.72
C CYS A 336 14.47 36.88 -5.83
N GLN A 337 15.05 36.19 -6.81
CA GLN A 337 15.68 36.85 -7.96
C GLN A 337 14.63 37.60 -8.80
N PHE A 338 13.48 36.99 -9.10
CA PHE A 338 12.38 37.65 -9.80
C PHE A 338 11.90 38.93 -9.08
N ILE A 339 11.81 38.91 -7.75
CA ILE A 339 11.45 40.08 -6.93
C ILE A 339 12.50 41.20 -7.08
N TYR A 340 13.80 40.87 -6.98
CA TYR A 340 14.87 41.85 -7.19
C TYR A 340 14.90 42.40 -8.63
N ASP A 341 14.67 41.57 -9.64
CA ASP A 341 14.66 41.96 -11.05
C ASP A 341 13.53 42.94 -11.38
N HIS A 342 12.44 42.93 -10.60
CA HIS A 342 11.33 43.90 -10.68
C HIS A 342 11.51 45.12 -9.75
N GLY A 343 12.69 45.32 -9.17
CA GLY A 343 13.00 46.48 -8.32
C GLY A 343 12.35 46.44 -6.93
N LEU A 344 11.89 45.26 -6.49
CA LEU A 344 11.29 45.04 -5.17
C LEU A 344 12.29 44.32 -4.24
N GLU A 345 12.03 44.34 -2.94
CA GLU A 345 12.80 43.57 -1.95
C GLU A 345 12.00 42.37 -1.43
N PRO A 346 12.61 41.18 -1.30
CA PRO A 346 11.96 40.03 -0.66
C PRO A 346 11.56 40.34 0.79
N PRO A 347 10.41 39.84 1.29
CA PRO A 347 9.99 40.08 2.66
C PRO A 347 11.04 39.61 3.69
N PRO A 348 11.40 40.41 4.70
CA PRO A 348 12.46 40.06 5.65
C PRO A 348 12.06 38.84 6.49
N MET A 349 12.90 37.80 6.44
CA MET A 349 12.76 36.62 7.28
C MET A 349 13.17 36.94 8.72
N ARG A 350 12.53 36.32 9.73
CA ARG A 350 12.99 36.46 11.12
C ARG A 350 14.37 35.79 11.26
N PRO A 351 15.36 36.39 11.96
CA PRO A 351 16.69 35.79 12.09
C PRO A 351 16.71 34.39 12.69
N GLU A 352 15.74 34.09 13.57
CA GLU A 352 15.53 32.76 14.16
C GLU A 352 15.02 31.71 13.16
N ASP A 353 14.17 32.13 12.21
CA ASP A 353 13.68 31.27 11.11
C ASP A 353 14.77 31.08 10.06
N GLU A 354 15.49 32.13 9.69
CA GLU A 354 16.59 32.04 8.72
C GLU A 354 17.74 31.16 9.24
N ALA A 355 18.15 31.34 10.50
CA ALA A 355 19.09 30.42 11.13
C ALA A 355 18.53 28.99 11.24
N GLY A 356 17.19 28.81 11.27
CA GLY A 356 16.54 27.51 11.16
C GLY A 356 16.69 26.90 9.76
N VAL A 357 16.31 27.65 8.73
CA VAL A 357 16.39 27.25 7.31
C VAL A 357 17.83 26.95 6.91
N ASN A 358 18.78 27.82 7.23
CA ASN A 358 20.18 27.61 6.90
C ASN A 358 20.72 26.32 7.53
N ARG A 359 20.46 26.06 8.83
CA ARG A 359 20.83 24.78 9.45
C ARG A 359 20.19 23.56 8.78
N VAL A 360 18.96 23.67 8.25
CA VAL A 360 18.32 22.57 7.50
C VAL A 360 19.00 22.36 6.13
N LEU A 361 19.29 23.45 5.40
CA LEU A 361 19.99 23.39 4.12
C LEU A 361 21.43 22.87 4.28
N ASP A 362 22.17 23.36 5.28
CA ASP A 362 23.52 22.90 5.65
C ASP A 362 23.53 21.41 6.01
N THR A 363 22.56 20.96 6.83
CA THR A 363 22.44 19.54 7.24
C THR A 363 22.08 18.63 6.06
N LEU A 364 21.36 19.14 5.06
CA LEU A 364 21.01 18.42 3.83
C LEU A 364 22.02 18.64 2.69
N GLN A 365 23.07 19.44 2.92
CA GLN A 365 24.09 19.85 1.93
C GLN A 365 23.50 20.52 0.67
N ILE A 366 22.39 21.25 0.82
CA ILE A 366 21.70 21.95 -0.27
C ILE A 366 22.31 23.35 -0.44
N PRO A 367 22.97 23.69 -1.56
CA PRO A 367 23.55 25.00 -1.77
C PRO A 367 22.46 26.07 -1.97
N ARG A 368 22.52 27.14 -1.19
CA ARG A 368 21.60 28.28 -1.27
C ARG A 368 22.01 29.21 -2.42
N GLY A 369 21.08 29.58 -3.29
CA GLY A 369 21.34 30.51 -4.39
C GLY A 369 21.61 31.93 -3.87
N LEU A 370 22.82 32.45 -4.11
CA LEU A 370 23.15 33.85 -3.82
C LEU A 370 22.49 34.78 -4.85
N ALA A 371 21.20 35.05 -4.67
CA ALA A 371 20.46 36.06 -5.42
C ALA A 371 21.12 37.42 -5.26
N LYS A 372 21.61 38.01 -6.37
CA LYS A 372 22.37 39.26 -6.35
C LYS A 372 21.45 40.43 -6.65
N LYS A 373 21.24 41.29 -5.64
CA LYS A 373 20.66 42.62 -5.84
C LYS A 373 21.55 43.39 -6.81
N ARG A 374 20.97 43.88 -7.90
CA ARG A 374 21.69 44.60 -8.97
C ARG A 374 21.91 46.04 -8.53
N GLU A 375 23.11 46.35 -8.04
CA GLU A 375 23.43 47.70 -7.55
C GLU A 375 23.41 48.72 -8.70
N THR A 376 22.48 49.66 -8.65
CA THR A 376 22.39 50.79 -9.59
C THR A 376 23.22 51.96 -9.07
N SER A 377 24.53 51.92 -9.31
CA SER A 377 25.37 53.13 -9.23
C SER A 377 25.11 54.03 -10.44
N ALA A 378 24.86 55.32 -10.19
CA ALA A 378 24.60 56.32 -11.21
C ALA A 378 25.69 57.42 -11.19
N ALA A 379 25.92 58.04 -12.35
CA ALA A 379 26.98 59.01 -12.66
C ALA A 379 28.40 58.35 -12.67
N ASN A 380 29.21 58.44 -13.73
CA ASN A 380 29.37 59.48 -14.76
C ASN A 380 29.56 58.92 -16.20
N GLU A 381 29.41 59.80 -17.21
CA GLU A 381 30.25 60.00 -18.43
C GLU A 381 30.90 58.80 -19.19
N ILE A 382 31.07 58.77 -20.53
CA ILE A 382 30.67 59.62 -21.68
C ILE A 382 30.84 58.80 -22.99
N ILE A 383 30.05 59.09 -24.04
CA ILE A 383 30.27 58.80 -25.49
C ILE A 383 30.95 57.45 -25.91
N SER A 384 30.20 56.53 -26.54
CA SER A 384 30.35 56.16 -27.97
C SER A 384 29.58 54.90 -28.40
N LEU A 385 29.00 54.96 -29.62
CA LEU A 385 28.58 53.80 -30.44
C LEU A 385 29.59 53.64 -31.58
N PRO A 386 29.76 52.43 -32.16
CA PRO A 386 29.16 52.22 -33.50
C PRO A 386 28.76 50.77 -33.88
N GLN A 387 27.54 50.63 -34.43
CA GLN A 387 27.16 49.82 -35.64
C GLN A 387 27.37 48.28 -35.62
N LYS A 388 26.54 47.38 -36.20
CA LYS A 388 25.44 47.35 -37.23
C LYS A 388 24.55 46.09 -36.92
N ALA A 389 23.39 45.74 -37.49
CA ALA A 389 22.45 46.18 -38.55
C ALA A 389 20.99 45.75 -38.10
N VAL A 390 19.81 45.92 -38.72
CA VAL A 390 19.29 46.14 -40.11
C VAL A 390 19.36 44.87 -41.00
N ALA A 391 18.32 44.39 -41.70
CA ALA A 391 16.96 44.88 -42.04
C ALA A 391 15.86 43.78 -41.79
N HIS A 392 14.66 44.07 -41.27
CA HIS A 392 13.39 44.61 -41.87
C HIS A 392 12.64 43.63 -42.83
N SER A 393 11.30 43.45 -42.84
CA SER A 393 10.11 44.31 -42.49
C SER A 393 9.82 45.43 -43.52
N PRO A 394 8.56 45.92 -43.75
CA PRO A 394 7.61 46.54 -42.80
C PRO A 394 6.17 45.95 -42.88
N ALA A 395 5.10 46.34 -42.14
CA ALA A 395 4.82 47.37 -41.10
C ALA A 395 4.33 48.79 -41.53
N HIS A 396 3.02 48.98 -41.78
CA HIS A 396 2.35 50.29 -41.98
C HIS A 396 0.89 50.31 -41.44
N SER A 397 0.30 51.39 -40.89
CA SER A 397 0.83 52.57 -40.14
C SER A 397 -0.29 53.41 -39.49
N SER A 398 0.01 54.17 -38.42
CA SER A 398 -0.89 55.04 -37.60
C SER A 398 -1.19 56.44 -38.20
N PRO A 399 -2.07 57.29 -37.60
CA PRO A 399 -1.76 58.24 -36.48
C PRO A 399 -2.89 58.34 -35.40
N SER A 400 -2.88 58.99 -34.21
CA SER A 400 -2.05 59.96 -33.43
C SER A 400 -2.69 61.37 -33.21
N ALA A 401 -3.02 61.73 -31.95
CA ALA A 401 -2.91 63.08 -31.27
C ALA A 401 -4.09 63.56 -30.35
N VAL A 402 -3.84 63.69 -29.02
CA VAL A 402 -3.90 64.89 -28.11
C VAL A 402 -4.95 66.01 -28.40
N PRO A 403 -5.75 66.58 -27.44
CA PRO A 403 -5.38 67.08 -26.09
C PRO A 403 -6.38 66.78 -24.91
N ASP A 404 -6.30 67.55 -23.81
CA ASP A 404 -6.82 67.34 -22.43
C ASP A 404 -7.52 68.62 -21.85
N ALA A 405 -8.11 68.52 -20.64
CA ALA A 405 -8.48 69.56 -19.63
C ALA A 405 -9.95 70.04 -19.44
N ASN A 406 -10.22 70.46 -18.18
CA ASN A 406 -11.41 71.11 -17.56
C ASN A 406 -12.69 70.25 -17.36
N GLU A 407 -13.56 70.46 -16.34
CA GLU A 407 -13.71 71.57 -15.38
C GLU A 407 -14.17 71.13 -13.94
N ARG A 408 -14.68 72.03 -13.07
CA ARG A 408 -15.00 71.81 -11.62
C ARG A 408 -16.48 72.06 -11.23
N PRO A 409 -16.96 71.62 -10.03
CA PRO A 409 -18.39 71.59 -9.63
C PRO A 409 -18.89 72.89 -8.96
N PRO A 410 -20.22 73.01 -8.71
CA PRO A 410 -20.68 73.15 -7.29
C PRO A 410 -22.12 72.66 -6.92
N GLU A 411 -22.34 72.54 -5.60
CA GLU A 411 -23.54 72.91 -4.79
C GLU A 411 -24.85 72.07 -4.67
N ILE A 412 -25.63 72.44 -3.63
CA ILE A 412 -26.64 71.73 -2.81
C ILE A 412 -27.68 72.79 -2.34
N PRO A 413 -29.03 72.62 -2.35
CA PRO A 413 -29.74 72.26 -1.09
C PRO A 413 -31.21 71.71 -1.09
N THR A 414 -31.59 71.21 0.11
CA THR A 414 -32.89 71.28 0.83
C THR A 414 -34.00 70.16 0.75
N PRO A 415 -34.80 69.94 1.84
CA PRO A 415 -35.79 68.85 2.07
C PRO A 415 -37.28 69.38 2.05
N PRO A 416 -38.36 68.82 2.68
CA PRO A 416 -38.52 67.66 3.61
C PRO A 416 -39.85 66.80 3.62
N GLN A 417 -39.87 65.82 4.56
CA GLN A 417 -40.97 65.46 5.51
C GLN A 417 -42.04 64.37 5.23
N ASN A 418 -42.38 63.68 6.34
CA ASN A 418 -43.64 62.96 6.70
C ASN A 418 -43.95 61.58 6.05
N ALA A 419 -44.56 60.59 6.74
CA ALA A 419 -44.82 60.37 8.19
C ALA A 419 -45.27 58.90 8.51
N LEU A 420 -45.20 58.50 9.80
CA LEU A 420 -46.09 57.62 10.63
C LEU A 420 -46.90 56.43 10.00
N SER A 421 -47.28 55.32 10.69
CA SER A 421 -46.88 54.62 11.95
C SER A 421 -47.77 53.37 12.21
N ASN A 422 -47.43 52.53 13.21
CA ASN A 422 -48.30 51.63 14.02
C ASN A 422 -48.86 50.27 13.51
N GLN A 423 -48.26 49.19 14.04
CA GLN A 423 -48.83 48.17 14.97
C GLN A 423 -50.25 47.54 14.81
N LYS A 424 -50.27 46.19 14.95
CA LYS A 424 -51.03 45.33 15.92
C LYS A 424 -52.30 44.51 15.51
N LEU A 425 -52.24 43.24 15.96
CA LEU A 425 -53.27 42.38 16.59
C LEU A 425 -54.27 41.52 15.78
N VAL A 426 -54.59 40.40 16.44
CA VAL A 426 -55.46 39.24 16.17
C VAL A 426 -56.70 39.39 17.10
N PRO A 427 -57.98 39.08 16.76
CA PRO A 427 -58.50 37.69 16.90
C PRO A 427 -59.78 37.22 16.15
N SER A 428 -59.93 35.88 16.12
CA SER A 428 -61.12 34.98 16.27
C SER A 428 -62.60 35.43 16.08
N ALA A 429 -63.46 34.53 15.54
CA ALA A 429 -64.48 33.74 16.31
C ALA A 429 -65.71 33.18 15.50
N GLU A 430 -66.09 31.90 15.76
CA GLU A 430 -67.48 31.34 15.88
C GLU A 430 -68.49 31.34 14.67
N LYS A 431 -69.61 30.57 14.57
CA LYS A 431 -70.29 29.53 15.41
C LYS A 431 -71.32 28.63 14.63
N GLY A 432 -71.58 27.40 15.11
CA GLY A 432 -72.85 26.62 14.95
C GLY A 432 -72.97 25.62 13.77
N ARG A 433 -73.83 24.56 13.80
CA ARG A 433 -74.77 24.06 14.84
C ARG A 433 -75.31 22.61 14.56
N GLU A 434 -75.39 21.77 15.61
CA GLU A 434 -76.25 20.55 15.89
C GLU A 434 -76.88 19.70 14.72
N THR A 435 -76.87 18.34 14.70
CA THR A 435 -77.79 17.45 15.48
C THR A 435 -77.55 15.90 15.29
N ILE A 436 -77.44 15.16 16.42
CA ILE A 436 -77.76 13.73 16.78
C ILE A 436 -77.62 12.52 15.79
N ASN A 437 -76.70 11.62 16.17
CA ASN A 437 -76.59 10.13 16.10
C ASN A 437 -77.53 9.20 15.27
N SER A 438 -76.88 8.18 14.66
CA SER A 438 -77.26 6.75 14.74
C SER A 438 -76.02 5.86 14.60
N PHE A 439 -76.01 4.65 15.18
CA PHE A 439 -74.82 3.78 15.25
C PHE A 439 -74.64 2.88 14.02
N GLY A 440 -73.41 2.82 13.50
CA GLY A 440 -72.94 1.86 12.49
C GLY A 440 -71.43 1.62 12.65
N VAL A 441 -70.97 0.41 12.35
CA VAL A 441 -69.61 -0.09 12.65
C VAL A 441 -68.49 0.86 12.17
N ASN A 442 -67.58 1.24 13.08
CA ASN A 442 -66.51 2.20 12.79
C ASN A 442 -65.50 1.67 11.76
N SER A 443 -65.37 2.38 10.64
CA SER A 443 -64.17 2.40 9.81
C SER A 443 -63.24 3.53 10.29
N ILE A 444 -61.92 3.28 10.33
CA ILE A 444 -60.91 4.32 10.54
C ILE A 444 -60.22 4.57 9.20
N PRO A 445 -60.32 5.77 8.60
CA PRO A 445 -59.64 6.06 7.33
C PRO A 445 -58.12 6.15 7.49
N THR A 446 -57.39 5.69 6.48
CA THR A 446 -55.93 5.73 6.42
C THR A 446 -55.40 7.16 6.35
N SER A 447 -54.58 7.58 7.33
CA SER A 447 -53.73 8.76 7.18
C SER A 447 -52.62 8.46 6.18
N HIS A 448 -52.60 9.17 5.04
CA HIS A 448 -51.60 8.97 4.00
C HIS A 448 -50.18 9.27 4.52
N TYR A 449 -49.35 8.24 4.59
CA TYR A 449 -47.90 8.40 4.67
C TYR A 449 -47.40 8.76 3.27
N VAL A 450 -46.74 9.91 3.13
CA VAL A 450 -46.13 10.33 1.86
C VAL A 450 -44.71 9.78 1.80
N PRO A 451 -44.35 8.90 0.84
CA PRO A 451 -42.97 8.47 0.66
C PRO A 451 -42.11 9.65 0.18
N ALA A 452 -41.06 9.98 0.92
CA ALA A 452 -40.07 10.95 0.48
C ALA A 452 -39.21 10.34 -0.64
N ASN A 453 -39.60 10.56 -1.90
CA ASN A 453 -38.91 10.03 -3.07
C ASN A 453 -37.62 10.83 -3.35
N TRP A 454 -36.48 10.32 -2.88
CA TRP A 454 -35.17 10.97 -3.03
C TRP A 454 -34.58 10.72 -4.43
N GLY A 455 -35.00 11.51 -5.41
CA GLY A 455 -34.38 11.52 -6.74
C GLY A 455 -32.96 12.09 -6.71
N PHE A 456 -31.94 11.26 -6.98
CA PHE A 456 -30.54 11.68 -7.04
C PHE A 456 -29.85 11.05 -8.26
N THR A 457 -29.48 11.87 -9.24
CA THR A 457 -28.73 11.42 -10.43
C THR A 457 -27.23 11.33 -10.11
N LEU A 458 -26.64 10.15 -10.28
CA LEU A 458 -25.17 10.01 -10.32
C LEU A 458 -24.61 10.59 -11.62
N PRO A 459 -23.39 11.17 -11.62
CA PRO A 459 -22.73 11.59 -12.85
C PRO A 459 -22.22 10.36 -13.63
N THR A 460 -22.73 10.13 -14.84
CA THR A 460 -22.10 9.21 -15.81
C THR A 460 -20.78 9.79 -16.33
N ALA A 461 -19.90 8.95 -16.89
CA ALA A 461 -18.57 9.37 -17.33
C ALA A 461 -18.58 10.55 -18.34
N GLU A 462 -19.60 10.61 -19.19
CA GLU A 462 -19.81 11.66 -20.20
C GLU A 462 -20.04 13.05 -19.59
N SER A 463 -20.51 13.13 -18.35
CA SER A 463 -20.78 14.42 -17.67
C SER A 463 -19.52 15.23 -17.34
N LEU A 464 -18.33 14.60 -17.38
CA LEU A 464 -17.05 15.29 -17.17
C LEU A 464 -16.65 16.15 -18.38
N ASP A 465 -16.88 15.67 -19.61
CA ASP A 465 -16.54 16.43 -20.82
C ASP A 465 -17.39 17.70 -20.94
N THR A 466 -18.65 17.66 -20.50
CA THR A 466 -19.53 18.84 -20.42
C THR A 466 -19.01 19.92 -19.46
N ILE A 467 -18.21 19.55 -18.45
CA ILE A 467 -17.56 20.51 -17.55
C ILE A 467 -16.30 21.10 -18.19
N TYR A 468 -15.49 20.28 -18.89
CA TYR A 468 -14.31 20.76 -19.60
C TYR A 468 -14.64 21.65 -20.82
N ALA A 469 -15.75 21.39 -21.50
CA ALA A 469 -16.22 22.20 -22.64
C ALA A 469 -16.59 23.65 -22.26
N ASN A 470 -16.92 23.94 -21.00
CA ASN A 470 -17.46 25.23 -20.56
C ASN A 470 -16.43 26.19 -19.93
N LEU A 471 -15.13 25.96 -20.14
CA LEU A 471 -14.05 26.81 -19.60
C LEU A 471 -13.15 27.47 -20.66
N ASN A 472 -13.33 27.16 -21.94
CA ASN A 472 -12.62 27.77 -23.07
C ASN A 472 -13.60 28.33 -24.11
N ASP A 473 -14.23 29.49 -23.84
CA ASP A 473 -14.02 30.62 -24.76
C ASP A 473 -14.41 32.00 -24.17
N GLY A 474 -13.74 33.03 -24.68
CA GLY A 474 -13.92 34.43 -24.32
C GLY A 474 -12.66 35.24 -24.62
N THR A 475 -12.63 36.19 -25.58
CA THR A 475 -13.73 36.76 -26.36
C THR A 475 -13.22 37.33 -27.70
N SER A 476 -14.03 37.27 -28.76
CA SER A 476 -14.02 38.25 -29.86
C SER A 476 -15.36 38.24 -30.61
N LEU A 477 -15.76 39.39 -31.18
CA LEU A 477 -17.05 39.59 -31.85
C LEU A 477 -16.87 39.80 -33.36
N SER A 478 -17.87 39.42 -34.18
CA SER A 478 -18.70 40.39 -34.95
C SER A 478 -19.59 39.73 -36.01
N GLN A 479 -20.89 40.12 -36.00
CA GLN A 479 -21.85 40.19 -37.12
C GLN A 479 -22.17 38.89 -37.93
N GLU A 480 -23.40 38.63 -38.40
CA GLU A 480 -24.63 39.43 -38.38
C GLU A 480 -25.91 38.56 -38.50
N ASN A 481 -27.03 39.04 -37.96
CA ASN A 481 -28.43 38.66 -38.27
C ASN A 481 -28.90 37.20 -37.99
N SER A 482 -30.11 36.94 -37.47
CA SER A 482 -31.16 37.84 -36.95
C SER A 482 -32.24 37.07 -36.15
N LEU A 483 -33.05 37.83 -35.40
CA LEU A 483 -34.31 37.46 -34.72
C LEU A 483 -34.25 36.79 -33.33
N SER A 484 -35.24 37.18 -32.52
CA SER A 484 -35.59 36.81 -31.14
C SER A 484 -37.08 37.23 -30.96
N PRO A 485 -37.81 36.98 -29.85
CA PRO A 485 -37.42 36.36 -28.58
C PRO A 485 -38.47 35.32 -28.05
N GLU A 486 -38.48 35.13 -26.72
CA GLU A 486 -39.61 34.69 -25.87
C GLU A 486 -40.08 33.21 -25.85
N SER A 487 -39.56 32.51 -24.82
CA SER A 487 -40.31 31.67 -23.87
C SER A 487 -41.36 30.65 -24.36
N LEU A 488 -41.03 29.37 -24.19
CA LEU A 488 -41.98 28.36 -23.73
C LEU A 488 -41.46 27.70 -22.45
N GLN A 489 -42.38 27.44 -21.52
CA GLN A 489 -42.12 26.70 -20.28
C GLN A 489 -42.16 25.20 -20.57
N LEU A 490 -41.21 24.43 -20.05
CA LEU A 490 -41.32 22.97 -19.98
C LEU A 490 -41.92 22.57 -18.62
N THR A 491 -42.84 21.61 -18.64
CA THR A 491 -43.63 21.16 -17.48
C THR A 491 -42.85 20.20 -16.58
N PRO A 492 -43.25 20.01 -15.30
CA PRO A 492 -42.47 19.28 -14.30
C PRO A 492 -42.52 17.73 -14.44
N ASP A 493 -42.84 17.18 -15.61
CA ASP A 493 -43.16 15.75 -15.79
C ASP A 493 -41.93 14.82 -15.93
N MET A 494 -40.70 15.35 -15.86
CA MET A 494 -39.45 14.58 -15.98
C MET A 494 -38.86 14.16 -14.62
N GLN A 495 -39.67 13.62 -13.70
CA GLN A 495 -39.23 13.12 -12.38
C GLN A 495 -39.46 11.62 -12.13
N GLN A 496 -39.75 10.83 -13.17
CA GLN A 496 -39.83 9.37 -13.07
C GLN A 496 -38.45 8.70 -13.12
N GLN A 497 -38.34 7.50 -12.54
CA GLN A 497 -37.13 6.68 -12.67
C GLN A 497 -36.98 6.13 -14.11
N PRO A 498 -35.74 5.85 -14.60
CA PRO A 498 -35.52 5.30 -15.94
C PRO A 498 -36.26 3.97 -16.21
N GLY A 499 -36.59 3.20 -15.17
CA GLY A 499 -37.39 1.98 -15.27
C GLY A 499 -38.90 2.21 -15.39
N GLU A 500 -39.44 3.32 -14.87
CA GLU A 500 -40.89 3.60 -14.92
C GLU A 500 -41.32 4.12 -16.30
N LEU A 501 -40.54 5.02 -16.91
CA LEU A 501 -40.78 5.51 -18.28
C LEU A 501 -40.81 4.35 -19.30
N LEU A 502 -39.98 3.32 -19.10
CA LEU A 502 -39.98 2.10 -19.92
C LEU A 502 -41.08 1.10 -19.54
N ARG A 503 -41.68 1.21 -18.35
CA ARG A 503 -42.85 0.42 -17.95
C ARG A 503 -44.12 1.02 -18.55
N GLN A 504 -44.28 2.34 -18.56
CA GLN A 504 -45.40 3.01 -19.25
C GLN A 504 -45.38 2.71 -20.76
N ALA A 505 -44.21 2.82 -21.41
CA ALA A 505 -44.04 2.46 -22.83
C ALA A 505 -44.34 0.98 -23.19
N ARG A 506 -44.59 0.09 -22.20
CA ARG A 506 -45.09 -1.29 -22.41
C ARG A 506 -46.60 -1.44 -22.18
N TYR A 507 -47.26 -0.48 -21.54
CA TYR A 507 -48.70 -0.47 -21.31
C TYR A 507 -49.45 0.50 -22.24
N ASP A 508 -48.79 1.55 -22.75
CA ASP A 508 -49.33 2.47 -23.75
C ASP A 508 -49.38 1.84 -25.18
N ARG A 509 -49.74 0.55 -25.28
CA ARG A 509 -49.86 -0.20 -26.55
C ARG A 509 -51.33 -0.36 -27.00
N GLU A 510 -52.16 0.64 -26.73
CA GLU A 510 -53.51 0.74 -27.30
C GLU A 510 -53.66 2.03 -28.14
N CYS A 511 -54.17 1.86 -29.37
CA CYS A 511 -54.68 2.90 -30.26
C CYS A 511 -53.69 3.83 -31.00
N GLU A 512 -52.74 3.26 -31.74
CA GLU A 512 -52.50 3.71 -33.13
C GLU A 512 -52.72 2.54 -34.09
N SER A 513 -53.58 2.74 -35.09
CA SER A 513 -53.93 1.72 -36.10
C SER A 513 -53.19 2.00 -37.40
N ASP A 514 -51.90 1.66 -37.46
CA ASP A 514 -51.22 1.63 -38.76
C ASP A 514 -51.78 0.48 -39.62
N SER A 515 -51.88 0.71 -40.91
CA SER A 515 -52.68 -0.10 -41.85
C SER A 515 -51.83 -0.92 -42.82
N GLY A 516 -50.69 -1.39 -42.33
CA GLY A 516 -49.85 -2.38 -43.01
C GLY A 516 -50.09 -3.78 -42.43
N ASP A 517 -50.27 -4.77 -43.31
CA ASP A 517 -50.08 -6.18 -42.96
C ASP A 517 -48.57 -6.47 -42.79
N GLU A 518 -47.96 -5.94 -41.72
CA GLU A 518 -46.63 -6.38 -41.28
C GLU A 518 -46.74 -7.82 -40.79
N ASP A 519 -45.82 -8.70 -41.23
CA ASP A 519 -45.79 -10.08 -40.74
C ASP A 519 -45.44 -10.05 -39.24
N GLU A 520 -46.33 -10.53 -38.38
CA GLU A 520 -46.09 -10.59 -36.93
C GLU A 520 -44.80 -11.39 -36.61
N ALA A 521 -44.35 -12.30 -37.50
CA ALA A 521 -43.05 -12.97 -37.35
C ALA A 521 -41.85 -12.08 -37.72
N GLU A 522 -41.98 -11.15 -38.69
CA GLU A 522 -40.95 -10.14 -38.98
C GLU A 522 -40.89 -9.12 -37.84
N LYS A 523 -42.05 -8.73 -37.32
CA LYS A 523 -42.20 -7.83 -36.16
C LYS A 523 -41.63 -8.42 -34.87
N ASP A 524 -41.89 -9.70 -34.56
CA ASP A 524 -41.24 -10.41 -33.43
C ASP A 524 -39.70 -10.42 -33.58
N VAL A 525 -39.18 -10.60 -34.80
CA VAL A 525 -37.73 -10.56 -35.07
C VAL A 525 -37.17 -9.14 -34.92
N ILE A 526 -37.89 -8.12 -35.39
CA ILE A 526 -37.54 -6.71 -35.21
C ILE A 526 -37.57 -6.33 -33.73
N GLU A 527 -38.57 -6.74 -32.95
CA GLU A 527 -38.65 -6.50 -31.51
C GLU A 527 -37.51 -7.20 -30.75
N GLN A 528 -37.17 -8.45 -31.11
CA GLN A 528 -36.03 -9.16 -30.52
C GLN A 528 -34.68 -8.48 -30.80
N ILE A 529 -34.43 -8.06 -32.04
CA ILE A 529 -33.18 -7.39 -32.44
C ILE A 529 -33.10 -5.95 -31.91
N SER A 530 -34.23 -5.25 -31.82
CA SER A 530 -34.31 -3.87 -31.33
C SER A 530 -34.41 -3.76 -29.81
N ASN A 531 -34.48 -4.87 -29.08
CA ASN A 531 -34.63 -4.88 -27.63
C ASN A 531 -33.39 -4.26 -26.93
N ARG A 532 -33.55 -3.00 -26.50
CA ARG A 532 -32.51 -2.21 -25.81
C ARG A 532 -32.13 -2.75 -24.42
N ILE A 533 -32.87 -3.71 -23.87
CA ILE A 533 -32.69 -4.24 -22.51
C ILE A 533 -32.21 -5.69 -22.60
N GLY A 534 -31.20 -6.04 -21.80
CA GLY A 534 -30.75 -7.43 -21.69
C GLY A 534 -31.82 -8.35 -21.09
N THR A 535 -31.73 -9.64 -21.38
CA THR A 535 -32.66 -10.66 -20.87
C THR A 535 -31.97 -11.67 -19.97
N LEU A 536 -32.74 -12.22 -19.03
CA LEU A 536 -32.36 -13.40 -18.25
C LEU A 536 -32.66 -14.65 -19.09
N LYS A 537 -31.68 -15.53 -19.28
CA LYS A 537 -31.83 -16.82 -19.98
C LYS A 537 -31.13 -17.94 -19.25
N ILE A 538 -31.59 -19.18 -19.47
CA ILE A 538 -30.90 -20.37 -18.97
C ILE A 538 -29.73 -20.67 -19.90
N ALA A 539 -28.52 -20.67 -19.36
CA ALA A 539 -27.31 -21.00 -20.09
C ALA A 539 -27.10 -22.53 -20.19
N GLY A 540 -26.11 -22.97 -20.97
CA GLY A 540 -25.82 -24.40 -21.21
C GLY A 540 -25.34 -25.20 -19.99
N ASP A 541 -25.18 -24.54 -18.84
CA ASP A 541 -24.92 -25.10 -17.51
C ASP A 541 -26.21 -25.34 -16.69
N GLY A 542 -27.37 -24.86 -17.16
CA GLY A 542 -28.64 -24.92 -16.45
C GLY A 542 -28.85 -23.77 -15.45
N HIS A 543 -27.99 -22.76 -15.43
CA HIS A 543 -28.13 -21.60 -14.55
C HIS A 543 -28.66 -20.36 -15.29
N LEU A 544 -29.41 -19.53 -14.57
CA LEU A 544 -30.00 -18.30 -15.11
C LEU A 544 -28.93 -17.20 -15.16
N ARG A 545 -28.58 -16.75 -16.37
CA ARG A 545 -27.61 -15.68 -16.62
C ARG A 545 -28.25 -14.48 -17.33
N PHE A 546 -27.68 -13.30 -17.12
CA PHE A 546 -28.10 -12.05 -17.76
C PHE A 546 -27.25 -11.74 -18.99
N TYR A 547 -27.89 -11.59 -20.15
CA TYR A 547 -27.23 -11.21 -21.39
C TYR A 547 -27.70 -9.83 -21.84
N GLY A 548 -26.81 -8.84 -21.78
CA GLY A 548 -27.05 -7.49 -22.29
C GLY A 548 -27.39 -7.46 -23.78
N ALA A 549 -28.11 -6.43 -24.22
CA ALA A 549 -28.66 -6.29 -25.58
C ALA A 549 -27.64 -6.49 -26.73
N THR A 550 -26.36 -6.17 -26.50
CA THR A 550 -25.26 -6.33 -27.47
C THR A 550 -24.73 -7.77 -27.60
N SER A 551 -25.21 -8.71 -26.77
CA SER A 551 -24.82 -10.12 -26.82
C SER A 551 -25.71 -10.91 -27.77
N ASN A 552 -25.12 -11.74 -28.64
CA ASN A 552 -25.89 -12.68 -29.46
C ASN A 552 -26.65 -13.74 -28.61
N LEU A 553 -26.20 -13.98 -27.37
CA LEU A 553 -26.89 -14.82 -26.39
C LEU A 553 -28.18 -14.17 -25.85
N ASN A 554 -28.38 -12.86 -26.03
CA ASN A 554 -29.65 -12.19 -25.77
C ASN A 554 -30.73 -12.58 -26.81
N LEU A 555 -30.33 -12.96 -28.02
CA LEU A 555 -31.26 -13.28 -29.11
C LEU A 555 -31.64 -14.77 -29.09
N VAL A 556 -30.67 -15.67 -29.16
CA VAL A 556 -30.91 -17.13 -29.19
C VAL A 556 -31.21 -17.66 -27.78
N ASP A 557 -32.12 -18.63 -27.65
CA ASP A 557 -32.22 -19.44 -26.43
C ASP A 557 -31.19 -20.60 -26.50
N VAL A 558 -30.20 -20.56 -25.61
CA VAL A 558 -29.08 -21.51 -25.60
C VAL A 558 -29.57 -22.93 -25.27
N SER A 559 -30.64 -23.07 -24.50
CA SER A 559 -31.24 -24.36 -24.14
C SER A 559 -31.69 -25.17 -25.37
N ALA A 560 -32.15 -24.49 -26.43
CA ALA A 560 -32.62 -25.14 -27.66
C ALA A 560 -31.48 -25.58 -28.61
N THR A 561 -30.26 -25.09 -28.41
CA THR A 561 -29.13 -25.32 -29.33
C THR A 561 -27.93 -26.03 -28.70
N GLN A 562 -27.82 -26.06 -27.37
CA GLN A 562 -26.69 -26.65 -26.64
C GLN A 562 -27.10 -27.68 -25.58
N GLN A 563 -28.10 -28.52 -25.84
CA GLN A 563 -28.46 -29.69 -25.01
C GLN A 563 -27.37 -30.78 -24.89
N ARG A 564 -26.14 -30.52 -25.35
CA ARG A 564 -24.96 -31.29 -24.97
C ARG A 564 -24.25 -30.57 -23.83
N GLN A 565 -24.35 -31.11 -22.63
CA GLN A 565 -23.36 -30.84 -21.58
C GLN A 565 -21.95 -30.94 -22.18
N ARG A 566 -21.06 -30.02 -21.83
CA ARG A 566 -19.63 -30.16 -22.20
C ARG A 566 -19.12 -31.48 -21.60
N PRO A 567 -18.59 -32.43 -22.39
CA PRO A 567 -18.14 -33.72 -21.87
C PRO A 567 -17.05 -33.60 -20.79
N ASP A 568 -16.32 -32.49 -20.79
CA ASP A 568 -15.16 -32.21 -19.95
C ASP A 568 -15.46 -31.19 -18.82
N ALA A 569 -16.74 -30.90 -18.51
CA ALA A 569 -17.11 -29.99 -17.44
C ALA A 569 -16.93 -30.64 -16.05
N ARG A 570 -15.99 -30.11 -15.27
CA ARG A 570 -15.75 -30.52 -13.88
C ARG A 570 -16.92 -30.09 -12.99
N THR A 571 -17.19 -30.85 -11.93
CA THR A 571 -18.23 -30.53 -10.94
C THR A 571 -17.73 -30.84 -9.53
N VAL A 572 -18.11 -30.00 -8.55
CA VAL A 572 -17.70 -30.18 -7.14
C VAL A 572 -18.10 -31.57 -6.60
N ARG A 573 -19.25 -32.10 -7.02
CA ARG A 573 -19.77 -33.42 -6.60
C ARG A 573 -18.91 -34.61 -7.09
N HIS A 574 -18.23 -34.49 -8.23
CA HIS A 574 -17.43 -35.59 -8.82
C HIS A 574 -15.93 -35.36 -8.65
N ASP A 575 -15.42 -34.18 -9.01
CA ASP A 575 -13.99 -33.84 -9.01
C ASP A 575 -13.49 -33.28 -7.65
N GLY A 576 -14.42 -32.82 -6.81
CA GLY A 576 -14.10 -32.07 -5.59
C GLY A 576 -13.27 -32.85 -4.58
N GLN A 577 -13.63 -34.11 -4.29
CA GLN A 577 -12.88 -34.90 -3.32
C GLN A 577 -11.43 -35.16 -3.79
N ASP A 578 -11.18 -35.28 -5.10
CA ASP A 578 -9.84 -35.54 -5.61
C ASP A 578 -8.93 -34.30 -5.60
N ILE A 579 -9.43 -33.10 -5.90
CA ILE A 579 -8.62 -31.89 -5.70
C ILE A 579 -8.30 -31.66 -4.20
N LEU A 580 -9.22 -32.00 -3.31
CA LEU A 580 -9.01 -31.95 -1.87
C LEU A 580 -8.00 -33.00 -1.38
N ASN A 581 -8.02 -34.21 -1.96
CA ASN A 581 -7.04 -35.27 -1.71
C ASN A 581 -5.63 -34.82 -2.11
N HIS A 582 -5.47 -34.28 -3.34
CA HIS A 582 -4.19 -33.77 -3.83
C HIS A 582 -3.61 -32.66 -2.95
N LEU A 583 -4.46 -31.76 -2.43
CA LEU A 583 -4.07 -30.67 -1.53
C LEU A 583 -3.95 -31.08 -0.05
N ARG A 584 -4.10 -32.37 0.26
CA ARG A 584 -4.05 -32.96 1.62
C ARG A 584 -5.04 -32.32 2.61
N VAL A 585 -6.20 -31.90 2.12
CA VAL A 585 -7.32 -31.35 2.91
C VAL A 585 -8.63 -32.14 2.74
N GLY A 586 -8.59 -33.25 1.99
CA GLY A 586 -9.70 -34.19 1.75
C GLY A 586 -10.12 -35.06 2.94
N GLN A 587 -9.60 -34.82 4.15
CA GLN A 587 -10.03 -35.52 5.36
C GLN A 587 -11.56 -35.35 5.56
N PRO A 588 -12.31 -36.42 5.85
CA PRO A 588 -13.75 -36.33 6.12
C PRO A 588 -14.00 -35.54 7.40
N VAL A 589 -14.91 -34.58 7.33
CA VAL A 589 -15.30 -33.71 8.45
C VAL A 589 -16.50 -34.34 9.15
N ASP A 590 -16.49 -34.38 10.49
CA ASP A 590 -17.65 -34.80 11.29
C ASP A 590 -18.81 -33.81 11.09
N GLN A 591 -20.01 -34.33 10.79
CA GLN A 591 -21.19 -33.51 10.56
C GLN A 591 -21.54 -32.66 11.78
N ALA A 592 -21.37 -33.18 13.01
CA ALA A 592 -21.66 -32.40 14.21
C ALA A 592 -20.72 -31.18 14.37
N LEU A 593 -19.45 -31.32 13.92
CA LEU A 593 -18.51 -30.21 13.84
C LEU A 593 -18.89 -29.23 12.72
N GLU A 594 -19.25 -29.71 11.53
CA GLU A 594 -19.71 -28.84 10.43
C GLU A 594 -20.93 -28.00 10.86
N ASP A 595 -21.98 -28.65 11.39
CA ASP A 595 -23.21 -27.99 11.86
C ASP A 595 -22.92 -26.94 12.94
N HIS A 596 -22.02 -27.24 13.88
CA HIS A 596 -21.57 -26.30 14.91
C HIS A 596 -20.88 -25.05 14.31
N LEU A 597 -19.98 -25.24 13.34
CA LEU A 597 -19.25 -24.13 12.71
C LEU A 597 -20.15 -23.29 11.79
N VAL A 598 -21.09 -23.93 11.09
CA VAL A 598 -22.12 -23.26 10.28
C VAL A 598 -23.06 -22.42 11.16
N GLU A 599 -23.48 -22.95 12.32
CA GLU A 599 -24.32 -22.18 13.26
C GLU A 599 -23.56 -21.00 13.89
N LEU A 600 -22.27 -21.14 14.18
CA LEU A 600 -21.41 -20.02 14.59
C LEU A 600 -21.32 -18.93 13.50
N TYR A 601 -21.20 -19.31 12.22
CA TYR A 601 -21.23 -18.35 11.11
C TYR A 601 -22.57 -17.62 11.03
N PHE A 602 -23.70 -18.35 11.05
CA PHE A 602 -25.04 -17.75 10.94
C PHE A 602 -25.35 -16.83 12.11
N THR A 603 -24.95 -17.19 13.33
CA THR A 603 -25.19 -16.40 14.55
C THR A 603 -24.41 -15.07 14.55
N TRP A 604 -23.12 -15.12 14.19
CA TRP A 604 -22.16 -14.06 14.52
C TRP A 604 -21.57 -13.29 13.34
N GLN A 605 -21.49 -13.89 12.14
CA GLN A 605 -21.00 -13.19 10.93
C GLN A 605 -22.15 -12.77 10.02
N ASN A 606 -23.07 -13.70 9.70
CA ASN A 606 -24.09 -13.46 8.67
C ASN A 606 -25.13 -12.39 9.08
N THR A 607 -25.35 -12.15 10.37
CA THR A 607 -26.31 -11.13 10.83
C THR A 607 -25.90 -9.68 10.45
N SER A 608 -24.61 -9.39 10.31
CA SER A 608 -24.13 -8.04 9.94
C SER A 608 -23.79 -7.88 8.45
N THR A 609 -23.45 -8.97 7.73
CA THR A 609 -23.11 -8.93 6.30
C THR A 609 -24.24 -9.46 5.38
N TYR A 610 -25.21 -10.15 5.97
CA TYR A 610 -26.39 -10.83 5.40
C TYR A 610 -26.34 -11.11 3.90
N VAL A 611 -25.75 -12.24 3.56
CA VAL A 611 -25.58 -12.71 2.18
C VAL A 611 -26.17 -14.11 1.95
N VAL A 612 -26.38 -14.90 3.01
CA VAL A 612 -27.00 -16.23 2.96
C VAL A 612 -28.32 -16.22 3.73
N ASP A 613 -29.43 -16.65 3.13
CA ASP A 613 -30.61 -17.03 3.90
C ASP A 613 -30.43 -18.42 4.51
N LYS A 614 -30.72 -18.55 5.80
CA LYS A 614 -30.46 -19.78 6.56
C LYS A 614 -31.42 -20.91 6.15
N ASP A 615 -32.69 -20.59 5.89
CA ASP A 615 -33.71 -21.59 5.62
C ASP A 615 -33.48 -22.20 4.22
N MET A 616 -33.24 -21.35 3.21
CA MET A 616 -32.92 -21.80 1.85
C MET A 616 -31.64 -22.64 1.84
N TYR A 617 -30.56 -22.19 2.50
CA TYR A 617 -29.33 -22.97 2.59
C TYR A 617 -29.54 -24.35 3.23
N MET A 618 -30.34 -24.44 4.29
CA MET A 618 -30.60 -25.73 4.95
C MET A 618 -31.45 -26.67 4.08
N ILE A 619 -32.45 -26.14 3.36
CA ILE A 619 -33.26 -26.90 2.38
C ILE A 619 -32.37 -27.39 1.24
N ALA A 620 -31.58 -26.50 0.64
CA ALA A 620 -30.65 -26.79 -0.45
C ALA A 620 -29.57 -27.80 -0.04
N ARG A 621 -29.03 -27.72 1.19
CA ARG A 621 -28.09 -28.70 1.76
C ARG A 621 -28.74 -30.07 1.94
N SER A 622 -29.99 -30.13 2.41
CA SER A 622 -30.73 -31.40 2.53
C SER A 622 -30.90 -32.06 1.16
N LYS A 623 -31.37 -31.30 0.17
CA LYS A 623 -31.52 -31.75 -1.22
C LYS A 623 -30.22 -32.30 -1.78
N TRP A 624 -29.13 -31.55 -1.66
CA TRP A 624 -27.83 -31.94 -2.18
C TRP A 624 -27.27 -33.23 -1.57
N ARG A 625 -27.52 -33.45 -0.27
CA ARG A 625 -27.03 -34.62 0.50
C ARG A 625 -27.92 -35.85 0.42
N ASN A 626 -29.24 -35.66 0.46
CA ASN A 626 -30.22 -36.74 0.66
C ASN A 626 -30.96 -37.12 -0.64
N GLU A 627 -31.19 -36.14 -1.52
CA GLU A 627 -31.94 -36.31 -2.78
C GLU A 627 -31.01 -36.33 -4.02
N TYR A 628 -29.72 -36.01 -3.83
CA TYR A 628 -28.72 -35.81 -4.89
C TYR A 628 -29.09 -34.71 -5.91
N ASP A 629 -29.95 -33.78 -5.49
CA ASP A 629 -30.44 -32.65 -6.28
C ASP A 629 -29.49 -31.44 -6.14
N ASP A 630 -28.90 -31.01 -7.25
CA ASP A 630 -27.94 -29.89 -7.31
C ASP A 630 -28.68 -28.57 -7.50
N THR A 631 -28.67 -27.71 -6.47
CA THR A 631 -29.42 -26.44 -6.45
C THR A 631 -28.49 -25.24 -6.32
N PRO A 632 -28.80 -24.08 -6.93
CA PRO A 632 -27.88 -22.94 -6.96
C PRO A 632 -27.71 -22.22 -5.60
N PHE A 633 -28.36 -22.68 -4.52
CA PHE A 633 -28.31 -22.12 -3.16
C PHE A 633 -27.54 -22.96 -2.15
N TYR A 634 -26.94 -24.07 -2.59
CA TYR A 634 -25.98 -24.82 -1.80
C TYR A 634 -24.76 -25.19 -2.66
N SER A 635 -23.58 -25.05 -2.08
CA SER A 635 -22.41 -25.76 -2.55
C SER A 635 -21.47 -26.11 -1.40
N GLU A 636 -20.57 -27.06 -1.62
CA GLU A 636 -19.51 -27.33 -0.67
C GLU A 636 -18.53 -26.15 -0.56
N VAL A 637 -18.34 -25.34 -1.61
CA VAL A 637 -17.54 -24.10 -1.52
C VAL A 637 -18.14 -23.15 -0.49
N LEU A 638 -19.46 -22.92 -0.55
CA LEU A 638 -20.19 -22.11 0.42
C LEU A 638 -20.11 -22.69 1.84
N THR A 639 -20.32 -24.00 1.98
CA THR A 639 -20.23 -24.69 3.29
C THR A 639 -18.86 -24.54 3.92
N ASN A 640 -17.79 -24.83 3.17
CA ASN A 640 -16.42 -24.73 3.66
C ASN A 640 -16.03 -23.26 3.92
N ALA A 641 -16.52 -22.28 3.15
CA ALA A 641 -16.31 -20.86 3.42
C ALA A 641 -16.97 -20.42 4.75
N MET A 642 -18.19 -20.89 5.04
CA MET A 642 -18.87 -20.64 6.32
C MET A 642 -18.11 -21.30 7.48
N CYS A 643 -17.69 -22.56 7.33
CA CYS A 643 -16.88 -23.25 8.33
C CYS A 643 -15.52 -22.56 8.59
N ALA A 644 -14.92 -21.93 7.58
CA ALA A 644 -13.68 -21.17 7.72
C ALA A 644 -13.84 -19.93 8.60
N ILE A 645 -14.98 -19.22 8.54
CA ILE A 645 -15.29 -18.12 9.47
C ILE A 645 -15.75 -18.66 10.83
N GLY A 646 -16.66 -19.64 10.86
CA GLY A 646 -17.16 -20.25 12.09
C GLY A 646 -16.05 -20.75 13.01
N SER A 647 -15.04 -21.39 12.43
CA SER A 647 -13.87 -21.90 13.17
C SER A 647 -12.85 -20.83 13.57
N ALA A 648 -12.89 -19.62 12.99
CA ALA A 648 -12.10 -18.49 13.49
C ALA A 648 -12.64 -18.01 14.85
N PHE A 649 -13.95 -18.11 15.09
CA PHE A 649 -14.54 -17.80 16.39
C PHE A 649 -14.16 -18.83 17.46
N GLU A 650 -13.99 -20.10 17.07
CA GLU A 650 -13.79 -21.23 17.98
C GLU A 650 -12.30 -21.44 18.37
N ALA A 651 -11.99 -22.44 19.21
CA ALA A 651 -10.61 -22.72 19.59
C ALA A 651 -9.72 -23.03 18.37
N ARG A 652 -8.46 -22.55 18.38
CA ARG A 652 -7.52 -22.64 17.22
C ARG A 652 -7.29 -24.08 16.72
N TYR A 653 -7.50 -25.07 17.59
CA TYR A 653 -7.54 -26.49 17.28
C TYR A 653 -8.76 -27.13 17.96
N HIS A 654 -9.43 -28.08 17.30
CA HIS A 654 -10.54 -28.84 17.87
C HIS A 654 -10.03 -30.20 18.39
N PRO A 655 -10.38 -30.64 19.62
CA PRO A 655 -9.76 -31.83 20.23
C PRO A 655 -10.07 -33.14 19.51
N THR A 656 -11.18 -33.23 18.75
CA THR A 656 -11.55 -34.41 17.96
C THR A 656 -11.16 -34.30 16.48
N PHE A 657 -10.66 -33.14 16.01
CA PHE A 657 -10.39 -32.89 14.59
C PHE A 657 -9.08 -32.13 14.40
N ILE A 658 -8.00 -32.90 14.31
CA ILE A 658 -6.62 -32.41 14.24
C ILE A 658 -6.32 -31.90 12.83
N THR A 659 -5.97 -30.62 12.71
CA THR A 659 -5.67 -29.93 11.43
C THR A 659 -4.23 -29.39 11.35
N PHE A 660 -3.40 -29.74 12.35
CA PHE A 660 -2.01 -29.30 12.47
C PHE A 660 -1.17 -29.65 11.22
N PRO A 661 -0.28 -28.75 10.72
CA PRO A 661 0.12 -27.46 11.30
C PRO A 661 -0.79 -26.28 10.93
N LYS A 662 -1.88 -26.49 10.19
CA LYS A 662 -2.86 -25.42 9.89
C LYS A 662 -3.75 -25.17 11.11
N SER A 663 -4.38 -23.98 11.15
CA SER A 663 -5.54 -23.77 12.01
C SER A 663 -6.78 -24.37 11.36
N LEU A 664 -7.82 -24.62 12.15
CA LEU A 664 -9.11 -25.11 11.64
C LEU A 664 -9.70 -24.16 10.57
N SER A 665 -9.53 -22.85 10.75
CA SER A 665 -9.97 -21.81 9.80
C SER A 665 -9.22 -21.86 8.46
N GLU A 666 -7.88 -22.00 8.47
CA GLU A 666 -7.11 -22.16 7.23
C GLU A 666 -7.39 -23.49 6.53
N PHE A 667 -7.64 -24.57 7.28
CA PHE A 667 -8.04 -25.86 6.72
C PHE A 667 -9.34 -25.75 5.90
N PHE A 668 -10.41 -25.20 6.48
CA PHE A 668 -11.67 -25.02 5.78
C PHE A 668 -11.58 -23.99 4.65
N ALA A 669 -10.79 -22.91 4.82
CA ALA A 669 -10.57 -21.95 3.76
C ALA A 669 -9.86 -22.60 2.55
N ASP A 670 -8.83 -23.42 2.78
CA ASP A 670 -8.12 -24.12 1.71
C ASP A 670 -9.02 -25.15 1.01
N ARG A 671 -9.91 -25.83 1.74
CA ARG A 671 -10.97 -26.66 1.11
C ARG A 671 -11.87 -25.83 0.20
N ALA A 672 -12.40 -24.70 0.70
CA ALA A 672 -13.26 -23.82 -0.08
C ALA A 672 -12.58 -23.25 -1.34
N LYS A 673 -11.33 -22.76 -1.21
CA LYS A 673 -10.54 -22.23 -2.34
C LYS A 673 -10.22 -23.30 -3.38
N ALA A 674 -9.99 -24.55 -2.97
CA ALA A 674 -9.76 -25.67 -3.89
C ALA A 674 -11.01 -26.04 -4.69
N LEU A 675 -12.16 -26.13 -4.02
CA LEU A 675 -13.43 -26.45 -4.67
C LEU A 675 -13.93 -25.29 -5.55
N LEU A 676 -13.63 -24.04 -5.19
CA LEU A 676 -13.95 -22.84 -5.98
C LEU A 676 -13.30 -22.88 -7.37
N GLU A 677 -12.08 -23.43 -7.49
CA GLU A 677 -11.37 -23.61 -8.76
C GLU A 677 -12.07 -24.59 -9.72
N ILE A 678 -13.03 -25.39 -9.22
CA ILE A 678 -13.94 -26.21 -10.02
C ILE A 678 -15.27 -25.47 -10.23
N GLU A 679 -15.85 -24.90 -9.17
CA GLU A 679 -17.14 -24.21 -9.22
C GLU A 679 -17.16 -22.99 -10.15
N LEU A 680 -16.00 -22.36 -10.39
CA LEU A 680 -15.85 -21.28 -11.38
C LEU A 680 -16.04 -21.70 -12.84
N ASP A 681 -16.05 -23.01 -13.16
CA ASP A 681 -16.46 -23.50 -14.49
C ASP A 681 -17.98 -23.31 -14.72
N SER A 682 -18.77 -23.27 -13.64
CA SER A 682 -20.24 -23.19 -13.64
C SER A 682 -20.77 -22.45 -12.39
N PRO A 683 -20.49 -21.14 -12.25
CA PRO A 683 -20.82 -20.38 -11.03
C PRO A 683 -22.32 -20.22 -10.81
N CYS A 684 -22.74 -20.23 -9.54
CA CYS A 684 -24.12 -20.10 -9.09
C CYS A 684 -24.27 -19.09 -7.94
N VAL A 685 -25.47 -18.97 -7.34
CA VAL A 685 -25.72 -18.01 -6.25
C VAL A 685 -24.88 -18.38 -5.01
N ALA A 686 -24.73 -19.67 -4.71
CA ALA A 686 -23.83 -20.14 -3.67
C ALA A 686 -22.36 -19.73 -3.90
N THR A 687 -21.90 -19.65 -5.15
CA THR A 687 -20.55 -19.15 -5.51
C THR A 687 -20.40 -17.66 -5.18
N VAL A 688 -21.41 -16.84 -5.52
CA VAL A 688 -21.44 -15.40 -5.18
C VAL A 688 -21.37 -15.20 -3.67
N GLN A 689 -22.16 -15.97 -2.91
CA GLN A 689 -22.20 -15.97 -1.46
C GLN A 689 -20.85 -16.40 -0.85
N ALA A 690 -20.29 -17.51 -1.34
CA ALA A 690 -19.01 -18.03 -0.87
C ALA A 690 -17.85 -17.07 -1.11
N LEU A 691 -17.85 -16.36 -2.25
CA LEU A 691 -16.85 -15.33 -2.56
C LEU A 691 -16.92 -14.13 -1.60
N VAL A 692 -18.12 -13.70 -1.16
CA VAL A 692 -18.24 -12.69 -0.09
C VAL A 692 -17.60 -13.18 1.20
N ILE A 693 -17.90 -14.42 1.61
CA ILE A 693 -17.43 -15.00 2.88
C ILE A 693 -15.92 -15.25 2.85
N LEU A 694 -15.38 -15.76 1.73
CA LEU A 694 -13.95 -15.90 1.48
C LEU A 694 -13.24 -14.55 1.44
N SER A 695 -13.88 -13.48 0.93
CA SER A 695 -13.31 -12.13 1.02
C SER A 695 -13.08 -11.75 2.48
N CYS A 696 -14.08 -11.97 3.35
CA CYS A 696 -14.01 -11.67 4.78
C CYS A 696 -12.91 -12.49 5.48
N HIS A 697 -12.80 -13.79 5.17
CA HIS A 697 -11.75 -14.66 5.72
C HIS A 697 -10.35 -14.15 5.33
N GLU A 698 -10.11 -13.91 4.04
CA GLU A 698 -8.80 -13.46 3.55
C GLU A 698 -8.40 -12.08 4.10
N GLY A 699 -9.37 -11.16 4.28
CA GLY A 699 -9.15 -9.90 4.99
C GLY A 699 -8.79 -10.10 6.47
N SER A 700 -9.48 -11.01 7.17
CA SER A 700 -9.18 -11.33 8.58
C SER A 700 -7.79 -11.95 8.79
N ALA A 701 -7.27 -12.63 7.76
CA ALA A 701 -5.98 -13.31 7.75
C ALA A 701 -4.82 -12.47 7.16
N ASN A 702 -4.96 -11.14 7.06
CA ASN A 702 -3.98 -10.20 6.51
C ASN A 702 -3.67 -10.35 5.00
N ARG A 703 -4.55 -10.98 4.23
CA ARG A 703 -4.38 -11.23 2.80
C ARG A 703 -5.28 -10.31 1.98
N ASP A 704 -5.18 -9.01 2.30
CA ASP A 704 -6.02 -7.91 1.79
C ASP A 704 -6.21 -7.92 0.26
N ALA A 705 -5.19 -8.35 -0.49
CA ALA A 705 -5.26 -8.46 -1.95
C ALA A 705 -6.19 -9.56 -2.45
N ARG A 706 -6.23 -10.74 -1.79
CA ARG A 706 -7.18 -11.82 -2.14
C ARG A 706 -8.59 -11.47 -1.69
N GLY A 707 -8.74 -10.84 -0.53
CA GLY A 707 -10.01 -10.29 -0.06
C GLY A 707 -10.65 -9.35 -1.08
N TRP A 708 -9.90 -8.33 -1.53
CA TRP A 708 -10.32 -7.41 -2.59
C TRP A 708 -10.74 -8.13 -3.89
N LEU A 709 -9.94 -9.12 -4.34
CA LEU A 709 -10.24 -9.85 -5.57
C LEU A 709 -11.52 -10.68 -5.46
N TYR A 710 -11.75 -11.40 -4.35
CA TYR A 710 -12.96 -12.19 -4.16
C TYR A 710 -14.23 -11.32 -4.05
N SER A 711 -14.14 -10.14 -3.43
CA SER A 711 -15.25 -9.14 -3.45
C SER A 711 -15.58 -8.69 -4.88
N GLY A 712 -14.55 -8.35 -5.67
CA GLY A 712 -14.71 -7.95 -7.06
C GLY A 712 -15.08 -9.10 -8.02
N MET A 713 -14.90 -10.36 -7.63
CA MET A 713 -15.42 -11.54 -8.35
C MET A 713 -16.88 -11.77 -8.00
N SER A 714 -17.24 -11.74 -6.71
CA SER A 714 -18.63 -11.82 -6.23
C SER A 714 -19.52 -10.79 -6.94
N THR A 715 -19.08 -9.53 -6.96
CA THR A 715 -19.82 -8.43 -7.61
C THR A 715 -20.04 -8.71 -9.10
N ARG A 716 -19.01 -9.16 -9.84
CA ARG A 716 -19.16 -9.47 -11.28
C ARG A 716 -20.10 -10.65 -11.54
N LEU A 717 -20.01 -11.70 -10.72
CA LEU A 717 -20.90 -12.87 -10.85
C LEU A 717 -22.33 -12.55 -10.43
N ALA A 718 -22.56 -11.59 -9.52
CA ALA A 718 -23.89 -11.08 -9.22
C ALA A 718 -24.53 -10.33 -10.41
N PHE A 719 -23.71 -9.73 -11.30
CA PHE A 719 -24.19 -9.20 -12.58
C PHE A 719 -24.43 -10.31 -13.60
N ASP A 720 -23.49 -11.24 -13.78
CA ASP A 720 -23.61 -12.38 -14.70
C ASP A 720 -24.85 -13.26 -14.41
N LEU A 721 -25.16 -13.52 -13.13
CA LEU A 721 -26.34 -14.27 -12.68
C LEU A 721 -27.62 -13.42 -12.55
N GLY A 722 -27.59 -12.16 -12.99
CA GLY A 722 -28.76 -11.29 -13.02
C GLY A 722 -29.30 -10.85 -11.65
N LEU A 723 -28.55 -11.01 -10.55
CA LEU A 723 -29.04 -10.74 -9.18
C LEU A 723 -29.33 -9.24 -8.92
N HIS A 724 -28.83 -8.36 -9.79
CA HIS A 724 -29.07 -6.92 -9.83
C HIS A 724 -30.42 -6.53 -10.46
N ILE A 725 -31.13 -7.49 -11.09
CA ILE A 725 -32.41 -7.29 -11.78
C ILE A 725 -33.59 -7.53 -10.83
N ASP A 726 -34.63 -6.69 -10.92
CA ASP A 726 -35.89 -6.99 -10.22
C ASP A 726 -36.57 -8.25 -10.77
N MET A 727 -36.73 -9.24 -9.89
CA MET A 727 -37.34 -10.53 -10.20
C MET A 727 -38.88 -10.50 -10.09
N THR A 728 -39.49 -9.41 -9.61
CA THR A 728 -40.94 -9.32 -9.38
C THR A 728 -41.77 -9.70 -10.63
N PRO A 729 -41.47 -9.22 -11.85
CA PRO A 729 -42.21 -9.61 -13.07
C PRO A 729 -42.04 -11.10 -13.45
N TYR A 730 -40.96 -11.74 -13.00
CA TYR A 730 -40.72 -13.17 -13.22
C TYR A 730 -41.49 -14.01 -12.19
N VAL A 731 -41.64 -13.52 -10.95
CA VAL A 731 -42.49 -14.12 -9.90
C VAL A 731 -43.97 -14.03 -10.28
N GLU A 732 -44.43 -12.88 -10.79
CA GLU A 732 -45.82 -12.66 -11.23
C GLU A 732 -46.27 -13.64 -12.33
N LYS A 733 -45.34 -14.07 -13.20
CA LYS A 733 -45.58 -15.09 -14.23
C LYS A 733 -45.42 -16.54 -13.73
N GLY A 734 -44.84 -16.75 -12.56
CA GLY A 734 -44.44 -18.08 -12.08
C GLY A 734 -43.18 -18.67 -12.74
N GLU A 735 -42.36 -17.85 -13.42
CA GLU A 735 -41.07 -18.27 -14.00
C GLU A 735 -39.99 -18.49 -12.91
N ILE A 736 -40.15 -17.86 -11.74
CA ILE A 736 -39.28 -18.00 -10.56
C ILE A 736 -40.11 -17.98 -9.26
N GLY A 737 -39.71 -18.75 -8.25
CA GLY A 737 -40.40 -18.76 -6.95
C GLY A 737 -40.13 -17.48 -6.14
N ALA A 738 -41.14 -16.95 -5.45
CA ALA A 738 -41.00 -15.72 -4.63
C ALA A 738 -39.88 -15.82 -3.57
N PHE A 739 -39.74 -16.98 -2.92
CA PHE A 739 -38.65 -17.23 -1.97
C PHE A 739 -37.28 -17.33 -2.64
N GLU A 740 -37.21 -17.76 -3.90
CA GLU A 740 -35.97 -17.78 -4.67
C GLU A 740 -35.54 -16.36 -5.06
N ALA A 741 -36.49 -15.55 -5.54
CA ALA A 741 -36.28 -14.14 -5.87
C ALA A 741 -35.74 -13.34 -4.68
N ASP A 742 -36.22 -13.61 -3.47
CA ASP A 742 -35.73 -12.94 -2.27
C ASP A 742 -34.32 -13.41 -1.86
N VAL A 743 -33.99 -14.69 -2.00
CA VAL A 743 -32.61 -15.17 -1.75
C VAL A 743 -31.61 -14.59 -2.77
N ARG A 744 -32.02 -14.40 -4.03
CA ARG A 744 -31.22 -13.66 -5.04
C ARG A 744 -31.00 -12.20 -4.62
N ARG A 745 -32.04 -11.52 -4.12
CA ARG A 745 -32.00 -10.16 -3.56
C ARG A 745 -31.05 -10.06 -2.36
N ILE A 746 -31.10 -11.02 -1.42
CA ILE A 746 -30.19 -11.10 -0.26
C ILE A 746 -28.74 -11.26 -0.72
N ALA A 747 -28.46 -12.19 -1.64
CA ALA A 747 -27.12 -12.41 -2.17
C ALA A 747 -26.54 -11.16 -2.87
N PHE A 748 -27.38 -10.43 -3.63
CA PHE A 748 -26.98 -9.15 -4.23
C PHE A 748 -26.62 -8.08 -3.19
N TRP A 749 -27.51 -7.79 -2.24
CA TRP A 749 -27.28 -6.70 -1.27
C TRP A 749 -26.15 -7.01 -0.27
N GLY A 750 -25.91 -8.29 0.05
CA GLY A 750 -24.71 -8.71 0.78
C GLY A 750 -23.42 -8.51 -0.01
N SER A 751 -23.43 -8.81 -1.32
CA SER A 751 -22.29 -8.54 -2.23
C SER A 751 -22.03 -7.03 -2.38
N TYR A 752 -23.07 -6.23 -2.59
CA TYR A 752 -23.02 -4.75 -2.62
C TYR A 752 -22.37 -4.17 -1.36
N THR A 753 -22.79 -4.66 -0.19
CA THR A 753 -22.31 -4.20 1.12
C THR A 753 -20.84 -4.59 1.32
N ALA A 754 -20.42 -5.75 0.82
CA ALA A 754 -19.03 -6.20 0.87
C ALA A 754 -18.11 -5.34 -0.01
N ASP A 755 -18.48 -5.03 -1.25
CA ASP A 755 -17.64 -4.21 -2.15
C ASP A 755 -17.45 -2.78 -1.64
N HIS A 756 -18.50 -2.16 -1.11
CA HIS A 756 -18.42 -0.83 -0.50
C HIS A 756 -17.53 -0.83 0.75
N PHE A 757 -17.70 -1.80 1.65
CA PHE A 757 -16.80 -1.98 2.81
C PHE A 757 -15.34 -2.13 2.37
N TRP A 758 -15.08 -3.00 1.38
CA TRP A 758 -13.73 -3.25 0.85
C TRP A 758 -13.11 -2.01 0.20
N GLY A 759 -13.91 -1.22 -0.53
CA GLY A 759 -13.46 0.01 -1.18
C GLY A 759 -13.08 1.09 -0.17
N PHE A 760 -13.83 1.25 0.93
CA PHE A 760 -13.45 2.14 2.03
C PHE A 760 -12.27 1.62 2.86
N TYR A 761 -12.23 0.31 3.15
CA TYR A 761 -11.15 -0.32 3.91
C TYR A 761 -9.77 -0.17 3.23
N LEU A 762 -9.73 -0.19 1.89
CA LEU A 762 -8.48 -0.04 1.11
C LEU A 762 -8.28 1.32 0.44
N GLY A 763 -9.28 2.23 0.46
CA GLY A 763 -9.24 3.51 -0.27
C GLY A 763 -9.24 3.33 -1.79
N ARG A 764 -10.18 2.53 -2.33
CA ARG A 764 -10.17 2.07 -3.74
C ARG A 764 -11.53 2.21 -4.44
N PRO A 765 -11.54 2.52 -5.75
CA PRO A 765 -12.54 2.20 -6.75
C PRO A 765 -13.76 1.35 -6.37
N PHE A 766 -14.95 1.91 -6.09
CA PHE A 766 -16.17 1.14 -6.37
C PHE A 766 -16.28 0.95 -7.89
N ARG A 767 -16.80 -0.18 -8.34
CA ARG A 767 -16.93 -0.49 -9.77
C ARG A 767 -18.35 -0.77 -10.24
N MET A 768 -19.31 -0.74 -9.33
CA MET A 768 -20.73 -0.87 -9.62
C MET A 768 -21.35 0.51 -9.81
N ASN A 769 -22.08 0.69 -10.91
CA ASN A 769 -22.88 1.87 -11.21
C ASN A 769 -24.30 1.64 -10.68
N ALA A 770 -24.82 2.56 -9.86
CA ALA A 770 -26.14 2.40 -9.25
C ALA A 770 -27.29 2.50 -10.28
N GLY A 771 -27.05 3.13 -11.44
CA GLY A 771 -28.03 3.21 -12.53
C GLY A 771 -28.34 1.87 -13.20
N ASP A 772 -27.51 0.85 -12.98
CA ASP A 772 -27.71 -0.51 -13.51
C ASP A 772 -28.49 -1.41 -12.52
N ILE A 773 -28.73 -0.95 -11.29
CA ILE A 773 -29.39 -1.73 -10.23
C ILE A 773 -30.91 -1.47 -10.30
N THR A 774 -31.69 -2.53 -10.55
CA THR A 774 -33.17 -2.44 -10.51
C THR A 774 -33.79 -3.27 -9.38
N VAL A 775 -33.07 -4.26 -8.85
CA VAL A 775 -33.54 -5.08 -7.72
C VAL A 775 -33.82 -4.19 -6.48
N PRO A 776 -35.01 -4.28 -5.86
CA PRO A 776 -35.33 -3.47 -4.69
C PRO A 776 -34.47 -3.85 -3.48
N LYS A 777 -34.24 -2.88 -2.59
CA LYS A 777 -33.58 -3.10 -1.28
C LYS A 777 -34.41 -4.05 -0.41
N LEU A 778 -33.76 -4.80 0.48
CA LEU A 778 -34.42 -5.67 1.48
C LEU A 778 -35.46 -4.90 2.31
N ALA A 779 -36.51 -5.57 2.76
CA ALA A 779 -37.65 -4.96 3.46
C ALA A 779 -38.18 -3.67 2.77
N SER A 780 -38.41 -3.70 1.44
CA SER A 780 -39.08 -2.61 0.72
C SER A 780 -40.61 -2.64 0.90
N ASP A 781 -41.20 -3.84 0.93
CA ASP A 781 -42.61 -4.04 1.23
C ASP A 781 -42.84 -4.05 2.74
N LEU A 782 -43.32 -2.93 3.29
CA LEU A 782 -43.53 -2.69 4.72
C LEU A 782 -44.58 -3.62 5.39
N GLY A 783 -45.13 -4.59 4.67
CA GLY A 783 -46.15 -5.54 5.15
C GLY A 783 -45.62 -6.92 5.54
N ALA A 784 -44.33 -7.22 5.31
CA ALA A 784 -43.78 -8.57 5.46
C ALA A 784 -42.47 -8.59 6.29
N GLU A 785 -42.50 -8.13 7.55
CA GLU A 785 -41.43 -8.48 8.48
C GLU A 785 -41.43 -10.01 8.72
N LYS A 786 -40.42 -10.72 8.19
CA LYS A 786 -40.09 -12.10 8.57
C LYS A 786 -39.53 -12.09 10.01
N GLU A 787 -40.41 -11.82 10.99
CA GLU A 787 -40.05 -11.69 12.41
C GLU A 787 -39.36 -12.97 12.92
N SER A 788 -38.02 -12.91 12.97
CA SER A 788 -37.18 -13.99 13.49
C SER A 788 -36.73 -13.69 14.92
N THR A 789 -36.40 -14.73 15.69
CA THR A 789 -35.76 -14.59 17.01
C THR A 789 -34.30 -15.02 16.90
N TRP A 790 -33.37 -14.12 17.22
CA TRP A 790 -31.94 -14.41 17.30
C TRP A 790 -31.59 -14.94 18.69
N TYR A 791 -30.74 -15.97 18.73
CA TYR A 791 -30.25 -16.60 19.96
C TYR A 791 -28.71 -16.61 19.96
N PRO A 792 -28.04 -16.30 21.08
CA PRO A 792 -26.59 -16.41 21.16
C PRO A 792 -26.14 -17.88 21.18
N TYR A 793 -25.33 -18.26 20.20
CA TYR A 793 -24.78 -19.62 20.08
C TYR A 793 -23.29 -19.65 20.47
N GLY A 794 -22.85 -20.76 21.07
CA GLY A 794 -21.45 -20.97 21.48
C GLY A 794 -20.96 -20.06 22.63
N LEU A 795 -21.87 -19.55 23.48
CA LEU A 795 -21.53 -18.78 24.69
C LEU A 795 -22.35 -19.26 25.91
N PRO A 796 -21.79 -19.23 27.13
CA PRO A 796 -22.53 -19.50 28.35
C PRO A 796 -23.42 -18.30 28.72
N THR A 797 -24.71 -18.41 28.44
CA THR A 797 -25.70 -17.31 28.57
C THR A 797 -25.97 -16.90 30.03
N LYS A 798 -25.36 -15.80 30.46
CA LYS A 798 -25.48 -15.25 31.83
C LYS A 798 -26.78 -14.47 32.10
N SER A 799 -27.45 -13.95 31.07
CA SER A 799 -28.69 -13.16 31.20
C SER A 799 -29.92 -13.98 30.81
N ASP A 800 -30.98 -13.97 31.63
CA ASP A 800 -32.20 -14.71 31.34
C ASP A 800 -32.92 -14.21 30.08
N ILE A 801 -32.84 -12.90 29.77
CA ILE A 801 -33.39 -12.33 28.53
C ILE A 801 -32.76 -13.03 27.31
N LEU A 802 -31.45 -13.24 27.33
CA LEU A 802 -30.71 -13.90 26.25
C LEU A 802 -31.00 -15.39 26.12
N LYS A 803 -31.64 -16.04 27.11
CA LYS A 803 -32.11 -17.44 27.02
C LYS A 803 -33.42 -17.54 26.22
N HIS A 804 -34.24 -16.50 26.26
CA HIS A 804 -35.49 -16.40 25.49
C HIS A 804 -35.30 -15.85 24.07
N GLY A 805 -34.12 -15.29 23.78
CA GLY A 805 -33.76 -14.73 22.48
C GLY A 805 -34.23 -13.28 22.30
N LEU A 806 -33.83 -12.66 21.18
CA LEU A 806 -34.11 -11.27 20.85
C LEU A 806 -34.83 -11.19 19.49
N ARG A 807 -35.88 -10.36 19.38
CA ARG A 807 -36.53 -10.06 18.07
C ARG A 807 -35.48 -9.50 17.11
N ASN A 808 -35.42 -10.06 15.91
CA ASN A 808 -34.36 -9.82 14.94
C ASN A 808 -34.92 -9.36 13.58
N PRO A 809 -35.07 -8.03 13.36
CA PRO A 809 -35.48 -7.45 12.08
C PRO A 809 -34.28 -7.39 11.12
N ASN A 810 -33.70 -8.54 10.78
CA ASN A 810 -32.39 -8.64 10.13
C ASN A 810 -32.35 -7.98 8.74
N GLU A 811 -33.40 -8.18 7.93
CA GLU A 811 -33.54 -7.52 6.63
C GLU A 811 -33.57 -6.00 6.75
N LEU A 812 -34.29 -5.46 7.74
CA LEU A 812 -34.38 -4.02 7.97
C LEU A 812 -33.02 -3.44 8.40
N ILE A 813 -32.27 -4.15 9.24
CA ILE A 813 -30.89 -3.81 9.61
C ILE A 813 -29.97 -3.84 8.37
N SER A 814 -30.09 -4.87 7.54
CA SER A 814 -29.31 -5.05 6.31
C SER A 814 -29.60 -3.97 5.27
N ARG A 815 -30.89 -3.58 5.13
CA ARG A 815 -31.32 -2.41 4.34
C ARG A 815 -30.61 -1.14 4.82
N GLN A 816 -30.50 -0.91 6.12
CA GLN A 816 -29.82 0.27 6.64
C GLN A 816 -28.30 0.25 6.40
N PHE A 817 -27.65 -0.92 6.45
CA PHE A 817 -26.24 -1.03 6.05
C PHE A 817 -26.02 -0.61 4.58
N ALA A 818 -26.88 -1.07 3.66
CA ALA A 818 -26.81 -0.66 2.25
C ALA A 818 -27.03 0.85 2.07
N VAL A 819 -28.04 1.43 2.74
CA VAL A 819 -28.33 2.88 2.70
C VAL A 819 -27.18 3.72 3.27
N LEU A 820 -26.51 3.28 4.34
CA LEU A 820 -25.34 3.98 4.89
C LEU A 820 -24.17 4.04 3.89
N TRP A 821 -23.91 2.96 3.15
CA TRP A 821 -22.88 2.94 2.11
C TRP A 821 -23.24 3.80 0.90
N GLU A 822 -24.52 3.78 0.50
CA GLU A 822 -25.08 4.60 -0.57
C GLU A 822 -24.91 6.11 -0.28
N ILE A 823 -25.22 6.56 0.95
CA ILE A 823 -25.09 7.97 1.37
C ILE A 823 -23.63 8.48 1.29
N ILE A 824 -22.64 7.68 1.73
CA ILE A 824 -21.22 8.10 1.66
C ILE A 824 -20.60 7.89 0.27
N SER A 825 -21.21 7.09 -0.61
CA SER A 825 -20.63 6.72 -1.91
C SER A 825 -20.17 7.93 -2.76
N PRO A 826 -20.95 9.02 -2.92
CA PRO A 826 -20.54 10.19 -3.71
C PRO A 826 -19.26 10.90 -3.22
N VAL A 827 -18.92 10.82 -1.94
CA VAL A 827 -17.68 11.42 -1.39
C VAL A 827 -16.52 10.43 -1.27
N GLY A 828 -16.79 9.12 -1.37
CA GLY A 828 -15.79 8.07 -1.14
C GLY A 828 -14.52 8.25 -1.96
N HIS A 829 -14.63 8.30 -3.29
CA HIS A 829 -13.48 8.42 -4.20
C HIS A 829 -12.91 9.82 -4.34
N ILE A 830 -13.57 10.82 -3.77
CA ILE A 830 -13.13 12.22 -3.84
C ILE A 830 -12.41 12.63 -2.54
N LEU A 831 -12.79 12.04 -1.40
CA LEU A 831 -12.04 12.18 -0.13
C LEU A 831 -10.87 11.21 0.00
N TYR A 832 -10.96 10.02 -0.60
CA TYR A 832 -10.01 8.92 -0.39
C TYR A 832 -9.48 8.24 -1.66
N GLY A 833 -9.92 8.65 -2.86
CA GLY A 833 -9.44 8.15 -4.14
C GLY A 833 -8.47 9.10 -4.84
N CYS A 834 -8.47 9.05 -6.17
CA CYS A 834 -7.55 9.83 -7.03
C CYS A 834 -8.22 11.03 -7.73
N SER A 835 -9.50 11.29 -7.48
CA SER A 835 -10.26 12.37 -8.14
C SER A 835 -10.05 13.70 -7.42
N ASP A 836 -9.53 14.71 -8.12
CA ASP A 836 -9.42 16.09 -7.60
C ASP A 836 -10.62 16.93 -8.07
N ILE A 837 -11.23 17.71 -7.17
CA ILE A 837 -12.30 18.66 -7.47
C ILE A 837 -12.10 19.94 -6.64
N PRO A 838 -12.67 21.09 -7.05
CA PRO A 838 -12.52 22.33 -6.30
C PRO A 838 -12.95 22.19 -4.83
N ARG A 839 -12.12 22.70 -3.91
CA ARG A 839 -12.31 22.53 -2.45
C ARG A 839 -13.65 23.03 -1.92
N HIS A 840 -14.26 24.01 -2.59
CA HIS A 840 -15.59 24.52 -2.23
C HIS A 840 -16.69 23.52 -2.59
N ASP A 841 -16.57 22.84 -3.73
CA ASP A 841 -17.55 21.85 -4.20
C ASP A 841 -17.38 20.52 -3.48
N LEU A 842 -16.15 20.14 -3.14
CA LEU A 842 -15.89 19.08 -2.16
C LEU A 842 -16.53 19.38 -0.81
N GLN A 843 -16.44 20.63 -0.33
CA GLN A 843 -17.09 21.02 0.93
C GLN A 843 -18.62 20.97 0.85
N ARG A 844 -19.21 21.44 -0.25
CA ARG A 844 -20.66 21.35 -0.52
C ARG A 844 -21.13 19.90 -0.60
N LEU A 845 -20.37 19.02 -1.24
CA LEU A 845 -20.70 17.60 -1.36
C LEU A 845 -20.61 16.89 0.01
N CYS A 846 -19.56 17.13 0.78
CA CYS A 846 -19.47 16.62 2.16
C CYS A 846 -20.56 17.19 3.08
N HIS A 847 -20.99 18.44 2.89
CA HIS A 847 -22.09 19.01 3.67
C HIS A 847 -23.40 18.28 3.40
N ARG A 848 -23.75 18.02 2.13
CA ARG A 848 -24.94 17.21 1.79
C ARG A 848 -24.87 15.83 2.44
N VAL A 849 -23.78 15.09 2.23
CA VAL A 849 -23.59 13.76 2.84
C VAL A 849 -23.67 13.80 4.38
N THR A 850 -23.15 14.84 5.05
CA THR A 850 -23.32 15.01 6.50
C THR A 850 -24.78 15.25 6.89
N ASP A 851 -25.52 16.07 6.14
CA ASP A 851 -26.94 16.34 6.39
C ASP A 851 -27.79 15.08 6.15
N ASP A 852 -27.51 14.34 5.08
CA ASP A 852 -28.15 13.06 4.71
C ASP A 852 -27.92 12.00 5.80
N LEU A 853 -26.70 11.92 6.35
CA LEU A 853 -26.37 11.04 7.48
C LEU A 853 -27.12 11.41 8.77
N PHE A 854 -27.24 12.70 9.06
CA PHE A 854 -27.99 13.17 10.23
C PHE A 854 -29.50 12.98 10.05
N ALA A 855 -30.02 13.18 8.84
CA ALA A 855 -31.40 12.86 8.48
C ALA A 855 -31.67 11.35 8.59
N TRP A 856 -30.74 10.49 8.15
CA TRP A 856 -30.84 9.04 8.32
C TRP A 856 -30.95 8.65 9.80
N LYS A 857 -30.05 9.17 10.66
CA LYS A 857 -30.06 8.86 12.10
C LYS A 857 -31.29 9.44 12.82
N ALA A 858 -31.82 10.58 12.38
CA ALA A 858 -33.01 11.20 12.95
C ALA A 858 -34.33 10.51 12.54
N ASN A 859 -34.38 9.92 11.35
CA ASN A 859 -35.57 9.21 10.81
C ASN A 859 -35.49 7.68 10.99
N LEU A 860 -34.53 7.18 11.77
CA LEU A 860 -34.34 5.76 12.01
C LEU A 860 -35.55 5.17 12.80
N PRO A 861 -36.14 4.04 12.39
CA PRO A 861 -37.26 3.43 13.11
C PRO A 861 -36.90 3.12 14.59
N SER A 862 -37.86 3.26 15.49
CA SER A 862 -37.65 3.08 16.95
C SER A 862 -37.20 1.68 17.35
N ILE A 863 -37.51 0.65 16.55
CA ILE A 863 -37.01 -0.72 16.71
C ILE A 863 -35.50 -0.85 16.40
N LEU A 864 -34.93 0.11 15.67
CA LEU A 864 -33.51 0.14 15.29
C LEU A 864 -32.69 1.19 16.06
N ASP A 865 -33.30 2.07 16.85
CA ASP A 865 -32.54 3.07 17.61
C ASP A 865 -31.95 2.51 18.92
N ILE A 866 -30.79 3.05 19.34
CA ILE A 866 -30.10 2.65 20.57
C ILE A 866 -29.86 3.88 21.45
N ASN A 867 -30.46 3.87 22.64
CA ASN A 867 -30.10 4.81 23.69
C ASN A 867 -28.76 4.41 24.35
N LEU A 868 -27.70 5.15 24.05
CA LEU A 868 -26.34 4.94 24.60
C LEU A 868 -26.22 5.14 26.11
N GLU A 869 -27.24 5.69 26.77
CA GLU A 869 -27.30 5.85 28.23
C GLU A 869 -27.93 4.64 28.94
N ASN A 870 -28.61 3.75 28.22
CA ASN A 870 -29.22 2.55 28.78
C ASN A 870 -28.46 1.28 28.37
N ASP A 871 -27.45 0.93 29.17
CA ASP A 871 -26.66 -0.29 29.02
C ASP A 871 -27.27 -1.51 29.75
N THR A 872 -28.51 -1.42 30.26
CA THR A 872 -29.10 -2.46 31.13
C THR A 872 -29.79 -3.60 30.38
N ILE A 873 -30.16 -3.37 29.11
CA ILE A 873 -30.89 -4.31 28.26
C ILE A 873 -29.95 -4.80 27.14
N PRO A 874 -29.84 -6.12 26.88
CA PRO A 874 -29.04 -6.64 25.77
C PRO A 874 -29.58 -6.17 24.42
N GLN A 875 -28.68 -5.69 23.56
CA GLN A 875 -28.96 -5.21 22.20
C GLN A 875 -28.34 -6.15 21.17
N LEU A 876 -28.99 -6.33 20.01
CA LEU A 876 -28.49 -7.21 18.94
C LEU A 876 -27.05 -6.85 18.51
N PRO A 877 -26.13 -7.83 18.39
CA PRO A 877 -24.78 -7.62 17.86
C PRO A 877 -24.73 -6.81 16.55
N GLN A 878 -25.55 -7.19 15.58
CA GLN A 878 -25.66 -6.55 14.27
C GLN A 878 -26.25 -5.13 14.33
N LEU A 879 -27.11 -4.84 15.31
CA LEU A 879 -27.64 -3.49 15.51
C LEU A 879 -26.58 -2.57 16.14
N LEU A 880 -25.84 -3.06 17.14
CA LEU A 880 -24.67 -2.35 17.69
C LEU A 880 -23.65 -2.05 16.59
N MET A 881 -23.43 -3.00 15.66
CA MET A 881 -22.57 -2.78 14.48
C MET A 881 -23.12 -1.74 13.49
N LEU A 882 -24.44 -1.65 13.28
CA LEU A 882 -25.03 -0.63 12.40
C LEU A 882 -24.73 0.79 12.91
N HIS A 883 -24.94 1.07 14.21
CA HIS A 883 -24.61 2.39 14.78
C HIS A 883 -23.10 2.65 14.82
N MET A 884 -22.27 1.61 15.02
CA MET A 884 -20.82 1.72 14.90
C MET A 884 -20.37 2.06 13.45
N GLN A 885 -21.03 1.48 12.43
CA GLN A 885 -20.77 1.75 11.02
C GLN A 885 -21.16 3.18 10.62
N TYR A 886 -22.32 3.67 11.08
CA TYR A 886 -22.73 5.07 10.96
C TYR A 886 -21.66 6.01 11.53
N HIS A 887 -21.19 5.77 12.75
CA HIS A 887 -20.17 6.61 13.37
C HIS A 887 -18.80 6.52 12.66
N GLN A 888 -18.44 5.38 12.06
CA GLN A 888 -17.26 5.28 11.19
C GLN A 888 -17.39 6.18 9.94
N ILE A 889 -18.58 6.17 9.32
CA ILE A 889 -18.91 6.97 8.14
C ILE A 889 -18.93 8.48 8.45
N VAL A 890 -19.40 8.88 9.64
CA VAL A 890 -19.25 10.26 10.14
C VAL A 890 -17.77 10.62 10.35
N ILE A 891 -16.94 9.70 10.89
CA ILE A 891 -15.48 9.90 11.00
C ILE A 891 -14.86 10.07 9.61
N PHE A 892 -15.19 9.24 8.62
CA PHE A 892 -14.67 9.34 7.26
C PHE A 892 -15.03 10.68 6.59
N THR A 893 -16.29 11.10 6.70
CA THR A 893 -16.77 12.37 6.09
C THR A 893 -16.06 13.59 6.70
N HIS A 894 -15.71 13.56 7.99
CA HIS A 894 -15.13 14.71 8.70
C HIS A 894 -13.60 14.67 8.87
N ARG A 895 -12.97 13.49 8.87
CA ARG A 895 -11.52 13.32 9.16
C ARG A 895 -10.59 14.12 8.24
N PRO A 896 -10.83 14.25 6.92
CA PRO A 896 -10.00 15.07 6.04
C PRO A 896 -10.01 16.56 6.44
N TRP A 897 -11.11 17.05 7.02
CA TRP A 897 -11.33 18.46 7.35
C TRP A 897 -10.75 18.90 8.71
N VAL A 898 -10.21 18.00 9.53
CA VAL A 898 -9.71 18.31 10.90
C VAL A 898 -8.47 19.21 10.93
N SER A 899 -7.78 19.40 9.80
CA SER A 899 -6.66 20.33 9.66
C SER A 899 -7.13 21.74 9.33
N LYS A 900 -6.51 22.75 9.95
CA LYS A 900 -6.82 24.18 9.72
C LYS A 900 -6.46 24.66 8.30
N SER A 901 -5.53 23.99 7.63
CA SER A 901 -4.84 24.51 6.43
C SER A 901 -4.67 23.51 5.28
N TYR A 902 -5.06 22.24 5.45
CA TYR A 902 -4.82 21.20 4.44
C TYR A 902 -5.78 21.32 3.24
N ILE A 903 -7.01 20.83 3.36
CA ILE A 903 -8.07 20.95 2.33
C ILE A 903 -9.07 22.08 2.57
N GLN A 904 -9.07 22.71 3.76
CA GLN A 904 -9.95 23.84 4.09
C GLN A 904 -9.87 24.93 2.99
N PRO A 905 -11.01 25.48 2.54
CA PRO A 905 -11.02 26.53 1.53
C PRO A 905 -10.38 27.83 2.04
N ARG A 906 -9.94 28.66 1.08
CA ARG A 906 -9.48 30.04 1.35
C ARG A 906 -10.70 30.95 1.55
N ALA A 907 -10.48 32.24 1.83
CA ALA A 907 -11.58 33.16 2.05
C ALA A 907 -12.40 33.37 0.76
N PRO A 908 -13.75 33.41 0.81
CA PRO A 908 -14.60 33.25 2.00
C PRO A 908 -14.71 31.78 2.44
N ARG A 909 -14.48 31.51 3.73
CA ARG A 909 -14.71 30.18 4.30
C ARG A 909 -16.21 29.91 4.35
N GLN A 910 -16.63 28.74 3.87
CA GLN A 910 -17.98 28.24 4.01
C GLN A 910 -18.02 27.18 5.13
N GLY A 911 -19.20 26.93 5.72
CA GLY A 911 -19.40 25.92 6.76
C GLY A 911 -18.70 26.17 8.11
N PRO A 912 -18.88 25.26 9.09
CA PRO A 912 -18.45 25.42 10.48
C PRO A 912 -16.95 25.15 10.76
N GLY A 913 -16.18 24.75 9.74
CA GLY A 913 -14.71 24.67 9.78
C GLY A 913 -14.09 23.56 10.64
N TYR A 914 -12.76 23.57 10.71
CA TYR A 914 -11.96 22.45 11.25
C TYR A 914 -12.19 22.12 12.73
N HIS A 915 -12.69 23.06 13.55
CA HIS A 915 -13.03 22.79 14.96
C HIS A 915 -14.28 21.91 15.07
N HIS A 916 -15.29 22.15 14.24
CA HIS A 916 -16.47 21.28 14.15
C HIS A 916 -16.09 19.91 13.60
N ALA A 917 -15.30 19.84 12.52
CA ALA A 917 -14.85 18.56 11.96
C ALA A 917 -14.12 17.68 13.01
N ARG A 918 -13.23 18.27 13.82
CA ARG A 918 -12.60 17.56 14.96
C ARG A 918 -13.64 17.05 15.94
N ARG A 919 -14.58 17.91 16.34
CA ARG A 919 -15.63 17.57 17.31
C ARG A 919 -16.48 16.39 16.83
N MET A 920 -16.92 16.38 15.57
CA MET A 920 -17.72 15.28 14.99
C MET A 920 -16.95 13.95 14.96
N CYS A 921 -15.66 13.96 14.62
CA CYS A 921 -14.82 12.75 14.71
C CYS A 921 -14.67 12.25 16.15
N ILE A 922 -14.52 13.14 17.13
CA ILE A 922 -14.31 12.79 18.54
C ILE A 922 -15.59 12.24 19.18
N GLU A 923 -16.72 12.92 18.99
CA GLU A 923 -18.04 12.49 19.46
C GLU A 923 -18.40 11.11 18.88
N SER A 924 -18.15 10.90 17.58
CA SER A 924 -18.37 9.58 16.93
C SER A 924 -17.42 8.49 17.43
N SER A 925 -16.16 8.81 17.72
CA SER A 925 -15.21 7.83 18.29
C SER A 925 -15.57 7.43 19.72
N THR A 926 -16.12 8.38 20.48
CA THR A 926 -16.67 8.16 21.82
C THR A 926 -17.93 7.29 21.76
N ALA A 927 -18.82 7.54 20.80
CA ALA A 927 -20.02 6.72 20.59
C ALA A 927 -19.67 5.27 20.21
N ILE A 928 -18.69 5.06 19.32
CA ILE A 928 -18.17 3.71 19.00
C ILE A 928 -17.64 3.02 20.27
N ALA A 929 -16.87 3.71 21.12
CA ALA A 929 -16.38 3.14 22.36
C ALA A 929 -17.50 2.80 23.37
N ARG A 930 -18.57 3.61 23.43
CA ARG A 930 -19.76 3.29 24.24
C ARG A 930 -20.52 2.08 23.69
N LEU A 931 -20.67 1.95 22.38
CA LEU A 931 -21.26 0.78 21.73
C LEU A 931 -20.45 -0.50 21.96
N LEU A 932 -19.11 -0.43 21.95
CA LEU A 932 -18.23 -1.54 22.34
C LEU A 932 -18.43 -1.94 23.81
N HIS A 933 -18.63 -0.98 24.72
CA HIS A 933 -18.87 -1.29 26.13
C HIS A 933 -20.23 -1.97 26.36
N ILE A 934 -21.29 -1.51 25.70
CA ILE A 934 -22.60 -2.17 25.71
C ILE A 934 -22.48 -3.59 25.16
N TYR A 935 -21.74 -3.78 24.06
CA TYR A 935 -21.48 -5.10 23.50
C TYR A 935 -20.78 -6.04 24.50
N GLU A 936 -19.68 -5.57 25.11
CA GLU A 936 -18.88 -6.31 26.10
C GLU A 936 -19.70 -6.83 27.29
N LYS A 937 -20.66 -6.03 27.76
CA LYS A 937 -21.48 -6.34 28.93
C LYS A 937 -22.34 -7.59 28.74
N PHE A 938 -22.66 -7.94 27.50
CA PHE A 938 -23.54 -9.07 27.15
C PHE A 938 -22.84 -10.16 26.31
N TYR A 939 -21.76 -9.83 25.61
CA TYR A 939 -21.06 -10.70 24.65
C TYR A 939 -19.54 -10.51 24.71
N THR A 940 -18.75 -11.51 24.29
CA THR A 940 -17.28 -11.34 24.14
C THR A 940 -16.92 -10.79 22.76
N PHE A 941 -15.93 -9.89 22.71
CA PHE A 941 -15.41 -9.32 21.46
C PHE A 941 -14.92 -10.40 20.48
N ARG A 942 -14.48 -11.56 20.98
CA ARG A 942 -14.08 -12.72 20.18
C ARG A 942 -15.17 -13.26 19.23
N ARG A 943 -16.46 -12.99 19.48
CA ARG A 943 -17.58 -13.41 18.61
C ARG A 943 -18.12 -12.26 17.71
N MET A 944 -17.43 -11.12 17.57
CA MET A 944 -17.89 -10.07 16.64
C MET A 944 -17.52 -10.37 15.19
N ASN A 945 -18.37 -9.97 14.24
CA ASN A 945 -18.06 -9.97 12.81
C ASN A 945 -16.79 -9.13 12.52
N ASN A 946 -15.93 -9.67 11.64
CA ASN A 946 -14.58 -9.16 11.36
C ASN A 946 -14.51 -7.70 10.89
N GLN A 947 -15.58 -7.13 10.32
CA GLN A 947 -15.64 -5.74 9.85
C GLN A 947 -15.36 -4.73 10.99
N VAL A 948 -15.66 -5.09 12.24
CA VAL A 948 -15.47 -4.24 13.41
C VAL A 948 -14.01 -3.77 13.61
N VAL A 949 -13.02 -4.55 13.13
CA VAL A 949 -11.59 -4.20 13.25
C VAL A 949 -11.29 -2.85 12.55
N ALA A 950 -11.91 -2.59 11.40
CA ALA A 950 -11.76 -1.33 10.67
C ALA A 950 -12.44 -0.15 11.39
N ILE A 951 -13.57 -0.42 12.06
CA ILE A 951 -14.30 0.59 12.84
C ILE A 951 -13.52 0.96 14.10
N ILE A 952 -13.03 -0.02 14.85
CA ILE A 952 -12.20 0.19 16.04
C ILE A 952 -10.92 0.92 15.67
N PHE A 953 -10.25 0.57 14.57
CA PHE A 953 -9.10 1.32 14.06
C PHE A 953 -9.41 2.80 13.85
N SER A 954 -10.57 3.11 13.25
CA SER A 954 -11.00 4.47 12.93
C SER A 954 -11.26 5.31 14.18
N ALA A 955 -11.93 4.73 15.19
CA ALA A 955 -12.16 5.38 16.49
C ALA A 955 -10.87 5.51 17.31
N ALA A 956 -10.09 4.44 17.42
CA ALA A 956 -8.84 4.41 18.19
C ALA A 956 -7.82 5.43 17.67
N LEU A 957 -7.71 5.61 16.34
CA LEU A 957 -6.84 6.62 15.73
C LEU A 957 -7.21 8.06 16.15
N MET A 958 -8.50 8.35 16.33
CA MET A 958 -8.99 9.66 16.76
C MET A 958 -8.87 9.86 18.28
N LEU A 959 -9.17 8.84 19.08
CA LEU A 959 -8.96 8.86 20.54
C LEU A 959 -7.45 8.99 20.88
N LEU A 960 -6.59 8.35 20.10
CA LEU A 960 -5.14 8.48 20.18
C LEU A 960 -4.65 9.91 19.86
N TYR A 961 -5.26 10.56 18.87
CA TYR A 961 -4.99 11.96 18.56
C TYR A 961 -5.38 12.90 19.73
N VAL A 962 -6.54 12.69 20.34
CA VAL A 962 -7.03 13.51 21.48
C VAL A 962 -6.11 13.34 22.70
N THR A 963 -5.90 12.11 23.14
CA THR A 963 -5.14 11.80 24.37
C THR A 963 -3.69 12.30 24.32
N ILE A 964 -3.02 12.21 23.16
CA ILE A 964 -1.66 12.75 22.97
C ILE A 964 -1.65 14.29 22.86
N SER A 965 -2.69 14.89 22.27
CA SER A 965 -2.80 16.36 22.21
C SER A 965 -3.02 16.96 23.61
N ASN A 966 -3.97 16.40 24.37
CA ASN A 966 -4.35 16.91 25.69
C ASN A 966 -3.23 16.79 26.73
N THR A 967 -2.50 15.67 26.75
CA THR A 967 -1.34 15.47 27.63
C THR A 967 -0.17 16.42 27.34
N SER A 968 -0.16 17.07 26.17
CA SER A 968 0.82 18.11 25.82
C SER A 968 0.41 19.51 26.31
N THR A 969 -0.88 19.74 26.60
CA THR A 969 -1.43 21.05 27.01
C THR A 969 -1.50 21.30 28.52
N SER A 970 -1.34 20.27 29.36
CA SER A 970 -1.42 20.35 30.84
C SER A 970 -0.37 21.26 31.54
N GLY A 971 0.39 22.04 30.78
CA GLY A 971 1.26 23.12 31.27
C GLY A 971 0.58 24.50 31.37
N ARG A 972 -0.74 24.61 31.15
CA ARG A 972 -1.53 25.83 31.35
C ARG A 972 -2.86 25.48 32.04
N ASN A 973 -3.13 26.14 33.16
CA ASN A 973 -4.36 26.16 33.97
C ASN A 973 -5.00 24.78 34.30
N PRO A 974 -4.90 24.30 35.56
CA PRO A 974 -5.53 23.05 36.01
C PRO A 974 -7.08 23.03 36.10
N SER A 975 -7.77 24.09 35.66
CA SER A 975 -9.22 24.29 35.86
C SER A 975 -10.10 23.44 34.95
N ASP A 976 -9.60 23.01 33.79
CA ASP A 976 -10.45 22.59 32.67
C ASP A 976 -10.54 21.05 32.59
N ASN A 977 -11.45 20.48 33.39
CA ASN A 977 -11.98 19.10 33.28
C ASN A 977 -10.96 17.95 33.10
N PRO A 978 -10.20 17.57 34.16
CA PRO A 978 -9.36 16.37 34.13
C PRO A 978 -10.13 15.07 33.82
N ASN A 979 -11.40 14.96 34.24
CA ASN A 979 -12.22 13.75 34.05
C ASN A 979 -12.37 13.35 32.59
N ASN A 980 -12.61 14.31 31.68
CA ASN A 980 -12.80 14.04 30.25
C ASN A 980 -11.53 13.41 29.63
N ASN A 981 -10.34 13.86 30.03
CA ASN A 981 -9.10 13.25 29.54
C ASN A 981 -8.89 11.81 30.07
N ALA A 982 -9.38 11.50 31.28
CA ALA A 982 -9.38 10.13 31.80
C ALA A 982 -10.40 9.24 31.05
N GLU A 983 -11.59 9.75 30.76
CA GLU A 983 -12.65 9.08 29.97
C GLU A 983 -12.13 8.70 28.57
N MET A 984 -11.46 9.64 27.88
CA MET A 984 -10.87 9.38 26.55
C MET A 984 -9.73 8.35 26.57
N VAL A 985 -8.98 8.24 27.68
CA VAL A 985 -7.98 7.17 27.87
C VAL A 985 -8.65 5.82 28.13
N ALA A 986 -9.72 5.79 28.93
CA ALA A 986 -10.49 4.57 29.16
C ALA A 986 -11.10 4.02 27.86
N TYR A 987 -11.68 4.89 27.01
CA TYR A 987 -12.18 4.50 25.70
C TYR A 987 -11.08 4.01 24.74
N LEU A 988 -9.90 4.65 24.75
CA LEU A 988 -8.76 4.17 23.96
C LEU A 988 -8.28 2.77 24.42
N ASN A 989 -8.24 2.54 25.74
CA ASN A 989 -7.88 1.24 26.32
C ASN A 989 -8.91 0.15 25.99
N LEU A 990 -10.21 0.50 25.99
CA LEU A 990 -11.28 -0.40 25.55
C LEU A 990 -11.11 -0.81 24.08
N CYS A 991 -10.79 0.14 23.18
CA CYS A 991 -10.48 -0.17 21.79
C CYS A 991 -9.26 -1.10 21.64
N PHE A 992 -8.19 -0.88 22.43
CA PHE A 992 -7.02 -1.76 22.41
C PHE A 992 -7.34 -3.18 22.91
N ARG A 993 -8.13 -3.32 23.99
CA ARG A 993 -8.54 -4.63 24.51
C ARG A 993 -9.48 -5.38 23.57
N ALA A 994 -10.42 -4.68 22.93
CA ALA A 994 -11.27 -5.28 21.90
C ALA A 994 -10.42 -5.85 20.74
N LEU A 995 -9.41 -5.12 20.27
CA LEU A 995 -8.46 -5.61 19.26
C LEU A 995 -7.58 -6.78 19.75
N ASP A 996 -7.34 -6.90 21.05
CA ASP A 996 -6.55 -7.98 21.65
C ASP A 996 -7.35 -9.29 21.75
N GLU A 997 -8.61 -9.20 22.20
CA GLU A 997 -9.57 -10.30 22.20
C GLU A 997 -9.90 -10.76 20.76
N LEU A 998 -10.21 -9.83 19.86
CA LEU A 998 -10.36 -10.10 18.41
C LEU A 998 -9.09 -10.70 17.80
N GLY A 999 -7.92 -10.32 18.32
CA GLY A 999 -6.62 -10.83 17.90
C GLY A 999 -6.47 -12.34 18.05
N GLN A 1000 -7.27 -13.01 18.88
CA GLN A 1000 -7.25 -14.47 19.01
C GLN A 1000 -7.82 -15.16 17.75
N SER A 1001 -8.90 -14.58 17.20
CA SER A 1001 -9.64 -15.06 16.03
C SER A 1001 -9.13 -14.52 14.71
N PHE A 1002 -8.71 -13.25 14.66
CA PHE A 1002 -8.35 -12.55 13.43
C PHE A 1002 -6.94 -11.95 13.50
N GLU A 1003 -6.08 -12.32 12.57
CA GLU A 1003 -4.69 -11.83 12.52
C GLU A 1003 -4.61 -10.35 12.09
N ASN A 1004 -5.63 -9.82 11.40
CA ASN A 1004 -5.70 -8.38 11.07
C ASN A 1004 -5.94 -7.51 12.31
N ALA A 1005 -6.63 -8.00 13.34
CA ALA A 1005 -6.79 -7.31 14.62
C ALA A 1005 -5.46 -7.15 15.36
N LYS A 1006 -4.62 -8.21 15.39
CA LYS A 1006 -3.23 -8.12 15.91
C LYS A 1006 -2.41 -7.05 15.17
N ARG A 1007 -2.37 -7.10 13.84
CA ARG A 1007 -1.66 -6.12 12.99
C ARG A 1007 -2.14 -4.68 13.25
N THR A 1008 -3.45 -4.51 13.47
CA THR A 1008 -4.09 -3.22 13.75
C THR A 1008 -3.69 -2.68 15.13
N ARG A 1009 -3.74 -3.52 16.17
CA ARG A 1009 -3.24 -3.23 17.53
C ARG A 1009 -1.78 -2.80 17.50
N ASP A 1010 -0.92 -3.56 16.84
CA ASP A 1010 0.54 -3.35 16.85
C ASP A 1010 0.94 -2.10 16.05
N PHE A 1011 0.22 -1.80 14.97
CA PHE A 1011 0.33 -0.52 14.26
C PHE A 1011 -0.07 0.66 15.15
N LEU A 1012 -1.21 0.59 15.85
CA LEU A 1012 -1.69 1.65 16.73
C LEU A 1012 -0.75 1.90 17.93
N VAL A 1013 -0.20 0.85 18.55
CA VAL A 1013 0.84 0.96 19.59
C VAL A 1013 2.11 1.63 19.05
N SER A 1014 2.55 1.24 17.85
CA SER A 1014 3.72 1.84 17.19
C SER A 1014 3.50 3.31 16.85
N LEU A 1015 2.30 3.66 16.37
CA LEU A 1015 1.89 5.03 16.09
C LEU A 1015 1.81 5.89 17.36
N GLN A 1016 1.25 5.35 18.45
CA GLN A 1016 1.21 6.00 19.76
C GLN A 1016 2.61 6.36 20.25
N ARG A 1017 3.55 5.40 20.25
CA ARG A 1017 4.94 5.62 20.63
C ARG A 1017 5.60 6.72 19.79
N ARG A 1018 5.40 6.69 18.46
CA ARG A 1018 5.93 7.69 17.52
C ARG A 1018 5.36 9.10 17.75
N TRP A 1019 4.04 9.23 17.94
CA TRP A 1019 3.38 10.52 18.17
C TRP A 1019 3.73 11.11 19.54
N GLN A 1020 3.79 10.30 20.61
CA GLN A 1020 4.25 10.76 21.92
C GLN A 1020 5.71 11.24 21.87
N ALA A 1021 6.60 10.50 21.21
CA ALA A 1021 8.00 10.91 21.04
C ALA A 1021 8.14 12.23 20.26
N HIS A 1022 7.34 12.42 19.22
CA HIS A 1022 7.29 13.68 18.46
C HIS A 1022 6.85 14.86 19.35
N MET A 1023 5.72 14.74 20.06
CA MET A 1023 5.21 15.83 20.90
C MET A 1023 6.14 16.17 22.07
N ARG A 1024 6.80 15.18 22.69
CA ARG A 1024 7.82 15.42 23.73
C ARG A 1024 9.01 16.25 23.19
N ARG A 1025 9.48 15.95 21.96
CA ARG A 1025 10.52 16.74 21.29
C ARG A 1025 10.05 18.18 21.04
N SER A 1026 8.89 18.38 20.41
CA SER A 1026 8.33 19.72 20.14
C SER A 1026 8.08 20.54 21.42
N GLY A 1027 7.52 19.93 22.47
CA GLY A 1027 7.24 20.61 23.74
C GLY A 1027 8.49 21.05 24.50
N SER A 1028 9.58 20.26 24.44
CA SER A 1028 10.85 20.63 25.07
C SER A 1028 11.57 21.79 24.35
N ALA A 1029 11.45 21.87 23.02
CA ALA A 1029 11.92 23.02 22.24
C ALA A 1029 11.18 24.31 22.63
N LEU A 1030 9.84 24.24 22.77
CA LEU A 1030 9.03 25.39 23.19
C LEU A 1030 9.36 25.86 24.61
N LYS A 1031 9.59 24.94 25.56
CA LYS A 1031 10.06 25.29 26.91
C LYS A 1031 11.44 25.98 26.90
N ARG A 1032 12.37 25.55 26.04
CA ARG A 1032 13.69 26.21 25.87
C ARG A 1032 13.61 27.61 25.24
N GLN A 1033 12.61 27.90 24.41
CA GLN A 1033 12.37 29.27 23.94
C GLN A 1033 11.78 30.16 25.04
N ILE A 1034 10.89 29.62 25.89
CA ILE A 1034 10.30 30.37 27.01
C ILE A 1034 11.33 30.71 28.08
N SER A 1035 12.31 29.84 28.36
CA SER A 1035 13.38 30.10 29.34
C SER A 1035 14.40 31.17 28.90
N ASN A 1036 14.39 31.60 27.64
CA ASN A 1036 15.40 32.50 27.07
C ASN A 1036 14.91 33.95 26.86
N ARG A 1037 13.79 34.35 27.47
CA ARG A 1037 13.40 35.77 27.56
C ARG A 1037 14.11 36.44 28.75
N PRO A 1038 14.86 37.53 28.56
CA PRO A 1038 15.41 38.30 29.69
C PRO A 1038 14.30 39.07 30.40
N SER A 1039 14.19 38.89 31.71
CA SER A 1039 13.23 39.64 32.54
C SER A 1039 13.69 41.07 32.77
N SER A 1040 13.01 42.04 32.18
CA SER A 1040 13.16 43.46 32.55
C SER A 1040 12.57 43.72 33.95
N GLN A 1041 13.17 44.65 34.67
CA GLN A 1041 12.90 44.90 36.09
C GLN A 1041 11.57 45.61 36.32
N HIS A 1042 10.95 45.35 37.48
CA HIS A 1042 10.18 46.35 38.22
C HIS A 1042 10.40 46.18 39.73
N LEU A 1043 10.13 47.24 40.50
CA LEU A 1043 10.66 47.45 41.86
C LEU A 1043 9.62 47.19 42.99
N VAL A 1044 10.05 47.43 44.24
CA VAL A 1044 9.30 47.38 45.53
C VAL A 1044 9.07 45.97 46.11
N GLY A 1045 9.35 45.66 47.39
CA GLY A 1045 10.10 46.42 48.41
C GLY A 1045 9.72 46.04 49.86
N LEU A 1046 10.72 45.87 50.76
CA LEU A 1046 10.59 45.52 52.21
C LEU A 1046 10.03 44.08 52.45
N SER A 1047 10.25 43.32 53.54
CA SER A 1047 11.09 43.37 54.77
C SER A 1047 10.98 41.98 55.47
N SER A 1048 11.89 41.43 56.30
CA SER A 1048 13.21 41.85 56.86
C SER A 1048 14.02 40.59 57.28
N ASP A 1049 14.63 40.56 58.49
CA ASP A 1049 15.72 39.67 58.92
C ASP A 1049 15.36 38.40 59.72
N ALA A 1050 16.28 37.40 59.66
CA ALA A 1050 16.95 36.70 60.78
C ALA A 1050 17.06 35.15 60.62
N ASP A 1051 18.10 34.43 61.09
CA ASP A 1051 19.55 34.70 61.24
C ASP A 1051 20.31 33.33 61.41
N ALA A 1052 21.64 33.35 61.46
CA ALA A 1052 22.60 32.28 61.79
C ALA A 1052 22.77 31.14 60.75
N SER A 1053 23.81 31.14 59.90
CA SER A 1053 25.26 30.93 60.15
C SER A 1053 25.62 29.48 60.51
N ARG A 1054 26.71 28.85 60.01
CA ARG A 1054 28.03 29.33 59.53
C ARG A 1054 28.32 28.78 58.09
N LYS A 1055 29.49 28.82 57.43
CA LYS A 1055 30.89 29.09 57.87
C LYS A 1055 31.80 29.74 56.79
N LYS A 1056 32.66 28.98 56.10
CA LYS A 1056 33.87 29.33 55.28
C LYS A 1056 34.28 28.07 54.45
N THR A 1057 35.10 28.09 53.39
CA THR A 1057 36.14 29.06 53.00
C THR A 1057 36.08 29.47 51.51
N ARG A 1058 37.20 29.57 50.76
CA ARG A 1058 37.40 30.57 49.67
C ARG A 1058 38.74 30.36 48.92
N ILE A 1059 38.85 30.87 47.68
CA ILE A 1059 40.07 31.09 46.83
C ILE A 1059 40.90 29.83 46.43
N THR A 1060 41.65 29.78 45.31
CA THR A 1060 42.09 30.85 44.36
C THR A 1060 42.21 30.33 42.91
N ALA A 1061 42.18 31.23 41.91
CA ALA A 1061 42.73 31.02 40.55
C ALA A 1061 43.98 31.92 40.35
N PRO A 1062 44.81 31.79 39.28
CA PRO A 1062 44.53 32.55 38.05
C PRO A 1062 45.14 32.06 36.69
N ARG A 1063 44.52 32.53 35.58
CA ARG A 1063 45.10 33.03 34.30
C ARG A 1063 46.10 32.22 33.41
N ASN A 1064 45.75 32.18 32.10
CA ASN A 1064 46.50 32.61 30.88
C ASN A 1064 47.87 31.94 30.52
N GLN A 1065 48.34 31.84 29.25
CA GLN A 1065 47.81 32.21 27.91
C GLN A 1065 48.61 31.50 26.78
N ILE A 1066 47.92 31.12 25.68
CA ILE A 1066 48.32 31.24 24.24
C ILE A 1066 49.56 30.50 23.65
N ASN A 1067 49.34 29.96 22.43
CA ASN A 1067 50.26 29.63 21.29
C ASN A 1067 50.85 28.21 21.07
N TYR A 1068 50.86 27.87 19.77
CA TYR A 1068 51.54 26.79 19.02
C TYR A 1068 53.06 27.13 18.81
N PRO A 1069 53.96 26.32 18.17
CA PRO A 1069 53.71 25.19 17.23
C PRO A 1069 54.75 23.99 17.15
N VAL A 1070 54.47 23.04 16.24
CA VAL A 1070 55.39 22.30 15.32
C VAL A 1070 56.44 21.23 15.80
N SER A 1071 56.36 20.06 15.12
CA SER A 1071 57.37 19.03 14.72
C SER A 1071 58.35 18.28 15.68
N ALA A 1072 58.09 16.96 15.81
CA ALA A 1072 58.94 15.79 15.45
C ALA A 1072 60.44 15.67 15.80
N THR A 1073 60.83 14.53 16.41
CA THR A 1073 61.88 13.56 15.93
C THR A 1073 61.88 12.28 16.80
N ALA A 1074 62.74 11.28 16.49
CA ALA A 1074 62.62 9.88 16.97
C ALA A 1074 63.92 9.28 17.56
N ALA A 1075 63.79 8.14 18.27
CA ALA A 1075 64.87 7.31 18.84
C ALA A 1075 64.49 5.81 18.81
N SER A 1076 65.45 4.87 18.89
CA SER A 1076 65.17 3.43 18.67
C SER A 1076 66.09 2.43 19.38
N GLN A 1077 65.53 1.33 19.89
CA GLN A 1077 66.18 0.09 20.37
C GLN A 1077 65.18 -1.10 20.21
N ALA A 1078 65.48 -2.31 19.67
CA ALA A 1078 66.60 -3.28 19.82
C ALA A 1078 66.33 -4.32 20.96
N THR A 1079 66.57 -5.66 20.86
CA THR A 1079 67.22 -6.51 19.81
C THR A 1079 67.02 -8.05 20.05
N THR A 1080 66.99 -8.85 18.95
CA THR A 1080 67.44 -10.30 18.83
C THR A 1080 66.72 -11.43 19.62
N ALA A 1081 66.82 -12.75 19.30
CA ALA A 1081 67.67 -13.53 18.37
C ALA A 1081 66.93 -14.75 17.70
N VAL A 1082 67.47 -15.35 16.61
CA VAL A 1082 66.84 -16.43 15.78
C VAL A 1082 67.86 -17.43 15.16
N PRO A 1083 67.64 -18.76 15.27
CA PRO A 1083 67.73 -19.72 14.14
C PRO A 1083 66.63 -20.85 14.24
N ASN A 1084 66.54 -22.00 13.53
CA ASN A 1084 67.40 -22.69 12.54
C ASN A 1084 66.61 -23.47 11.43
N GLN A 1085 66.93 -24.76 11.17
CA GLN A 1085 66.70 -25.56 9.92
C GLN A 1085 66.93 -27.10 10.14
N PRO A 1086 66.86 -28.06 9.16
CA PRO A 1086 65.98 -28.33 7.98
C PRO A 1086 65.70 -29.86 7.65
N GLN A 1087 65.25 -30.20 6.41
CA GLN A 1087 65.33 -31.49 5.63
C GLN A 1087 64.33 -32.67 5.90
N SER A 1088 63.99 -33.63 4.99
CA SER A 1088 63.87 -33.67 3.47
C SER A 1088 63.37 -35.03 2.86
N GLN A 1089 62.38 -35.02 1.93
CA GLN A 1089 62.12 -35.99 0.79
C GLN A 1089 61.88 -37.54 1.08
N PRO A 1090 61.67 -38.47 0.09
CA PRO A 1090 60.43 -38.62 -0.75
C PRO A 1090 59.92 -40.08 -1.10
N GLN A 1091 58.60 -40.25 -1.42
CA GLN A 1091 57.97 -41.27 -2.33
C GLN A 1091 58.17 -42.81 -2.07
N PRO A 1092 57.63 -43.80 -2.88
CA PRO A 1092 56.47 -43.86 -3.83
C PRO A 1092 55.54 -45.13 -3.75
N SER A 1093 54.45 -45.14 -4.56
CA SER A 1093 53.79 -46.30 -5.28
C SER A 1093 53.01 -47.44 -4.55
N GLY A 1094 51.90 -47.93 -5.15
CA GLY A 1094 51.19 -49.19 -4.79
C GLY A 1094 49.81 -49.42 -5.46
N GLN A 1095 49.57 -50.59 -6.08
CA GLN A 1095 48.52 -50.94 -7.08
C GLN A 1095 47.08 -51.32 -6.56
N HIS A 1096 46.13 -51.50 -7.50
CA HIS A 1096 44.77 -52.13 -7.39
C HIS A 1096 44.81 -53.66 -7.06
N PRO A 1097 43.70 -54.48 -6.97
CA PRO A 1097 42.24 -54.25 -7.21
C PRO A 1097 41.21 -54.97 -6.26
N LEU A 1098 39.92 -54.96 -6.66
CA LEU A 1098 38.80 -55.91 -6.38
C LEU A 1098 37.86 -55.75 -5.16
N ASP A 1099 36.67 -56.38 -5.31
CA ASP A 1099 35.39 -56.13 -4.63
C ASP A 1099 35.21 -56.67 -3.19
N ALA A 1100 34.36 -55.99 -2.41
CA ALA A 1100 33.21 -56.63 -1.73
C ALA A 1100 32.23 -55.59 -1.11
N THR A 1101 30.94 -55.94 -1.07
CA THR A 1101 29.81 -55.14 -0.56
C THR A 1101 29.80 -54.94 0.97
N GLN A 1102 29.37 -53.76 1.45
CA GLN A 1102 28.68 -53.64 2.75
C GLN A 1102 27.75 -52.41 2.83
N HIS A 1103 26.76 -52.47 3.72
CA HIS A 1103 25.75 -51.42 3.94
C HIS A 1103 26.28 -50.26 4.78
N ILE A 1104 25.84 -49.03 4.47
CA ILE A 1104 25.54 -47.99 5.46
C ILE A 1104 24.16 -47.40 5.12
N GLY A 1105 23.30 -47.23 6.12
CA GLY A 1105 21.92 -46.76 5.97
C GLY A 1105 21.71 -45.31 6.44
N VAL A 1106 20.53 -44.79 6.14
CA VAL A 1106 20.04 -43.46 6.58
C VAL A 1106 19.70 -43.48 8.07
N PRO A 1107 20.11 -42.43 8.82
CA PRO A 1107 19.17 -41.61 9.59
C PRO A 1107 19.22 -40.15 9.09
N GLY A 1108 18.35 -39.23 9.49
CA GLY A 1108 17.29 -39.29 10.51
C GLY A 1108 17.08 -37.86 11.06
N GLU A 1109 15.85 -37.47 11.36
CA GLU A 1109 15.48 -36.08 11.64
C GLU A 1109 15.63 -35.66 13.12
N PHE A 1110 15.68 -34.34 13.36
CA PHE A 1110 15.46 -33.58 14.62
C PHE A 1110 16.06 -34.06 15.97
N ASP A 1111 16.81 -33.16 16.64
CA ASP A 1111 16.44 -32.67 17.98
C ASP A 1111 17.20 -31.35 18.36
N TRP A 1112 17.05 -30.86 19.60
CA TRP A 1112 16.95 -29.42 19.92
C TRP A 1112 17.98 -28.81 20.93
N ILE A 1113 17.79 -27.52 21.19
CA ILE A 1113 18.66 -26.54 21.86
C ILE A 1113 18.81 -26.74 23.39
N ARG A 1114 20.01 -26.52 23.94
CA ARG A 1114 20.15 -25.93 25.30
C ARG A 1114 21.49 -25.21 25.50
N ASN A 1115 21.44 -24.03 26.11
CA ASN A 1115 22.43 -23.33 26.97
C ASN A 1115 23.91 -23.19 26.51
N SER A 1116 24.63 -22.10 26.80
CA SER A 1116 24.33 -20.84 27.51
C SER A 1116 25.31 -19.74 27.07
N ASP A 1117 25.04 -18.47 27.41
CA ASP A 1117 25.89 -17.73 28.36
C ASP A 1117 25.41 -16.29 28.59
N LEU A 1118 25.02 -16.02 29.83
CA LEU A 1118 24.55 -14.72 30.31
C LEU A 1118 25.60 -14.10 31.24
N GLN A 1119 26.71 -13.61 30.69
CA GLN A 1119 27.71 -12.85 31.44
C GLN A 1119 28.28 -11.66 30.64
N LEU A 1120 27.76 -10.46 30.93
CA LEU A 1120 28.58 -9.29 31.30
C LEU A 1120 27.71 -8.04 31.58
N LEU A 1121 27.93 -7.46 32.76
CA LEU A 1121 27.66 -6.08 33.24
C LEU A 1121 26.78 -5.95 34.49
N SER A 1122 27.24 -6.55 35.60
CA SER A 1122 27.09 -5.94 36.92
C SER A 1122 28.16 -4.85 37.10
N GLY A 1123 27.80 -3.67 37.65
CA GLY A 1123 28.66 -2.48 37.52
C GLY A 1123 28.30 -1.25 38.35
N ASN A 1124 28.05 -1.43 39.65
CA ASN A 1124 28.02 -0.41 40.72
C ASN A 1124 27.06 0.80 40.65
N PHE A 1125 26.15 0.82 41.64
CA PHE A 1125 25.88 1.87 42.65
C PHE A 1125 24.37 2.13 42.80
N GLY A 1126 23.77 2.07 44.00
CA GLY A 1126 24.28 1.69 45.32
C GLY A 1126 23.31 2.14 46.42
N ASP A 1127 22.89 1.25 47.32
CA ASP A 1127 21.78 1.45 48.26
C ASP A 1127 22.02 2.49 49.37
N SER A 1128 20.92 3.05 49.92
CA SER A 1128 20.68 3.02 51.38
C SER A 1128 19.24 3.39 51.80
N SER A 1129 18.55 2.41 52.38
CA SER A 1129 17.82 2.47 53.67
C SER A 1129 16.82 3.60 53.98
N PHE A 1130 15.56 3.26 54.28
CA PHE A 1130 15.17 2.84 55.65
C PHE A 1130 13.78 2.15 55.70
N SER A 1131 13.38 1.67 56.87
CA SER A 1131 12.27 0.74 57.09
C SER A 1131 11.39 1.04 58.32
N GLN A 1132 10.25 0.32 58.40
CA GLN A 1132 9.63 -0.24 59.61
C GLN A 1132 8.43 0.47 60.30
N PHE A 1133 7.53 -0.37 60.84
CA PHE A 1133 6.35 -0.14 61.71
C PHE A 1133 5.06 0.42 61.06
N GLY A 1134 3.85 -0.15 61.30
CA GLY A 1134 3.55 -1.40 62.05
C GLY A 1134 2.07 -1.84 62.09
N ASN A 1135 1.87 -3.15 62.29
CA ASN A 1135 0.64 -3.98 62.40
C ASN A 1135 -0.64 -3.39 63.06
N VAL A 1136 -1.82 -3.93 62.67
CA VAL A 1136 -2.64 -4.94 63.43
C VAL A 1136 -4.05 -5.16 62.80
N ASN A 1137 -4.38 -6.41 62.43
CA ASN A 1137 -5.72 -7.10 62.35
C ASN A 1137 -6.96 -6.45 61.64
N THR A 1138 -7.94 -7.16 61.03
CA THR A 1138 -8.21 -8.60 60.73
C THR A 1138 -9.39 -8.75 59.74
N PHE A 1139 -9.50 -9.91 59.06
CA PHE A 1139 -10.65 -10.46 58.31
C PHE A 1139 -11.16 -9.73 57.04
N GLY A 1140 -11.43 -10.51 55.98
CA GLY A 1140 -12.14 -10.08 54.76
C GLY A 1140 -11.70 -10.84 53.50
N GLU A 1141 -12.64 -11.34 52.71
CA GLU A 1141 -12.42 -12.16 51.50
C GLU A 1141 -11.95 -11.35 50.28
N ASP A 1142 -10.92 -11.81 49.55
CA ASP A 1142 -10.76 -11.56 48.10
C ASP A 1142 -9.61 -12.41 47.48
N PRO A 1143 -9.80 -13.12 46.35
CA PRO A 1143 -8.72 -13.72 45.56
C PRO A 1143 -8.25 -12.76 44.46
N ALA A 1144 -7.41 -11.78 44.84
CA ALA A 1144 -6.87 -10.79 43.91
C ALA A 1144 -5.93 -11.42 42.84
N LEU A 1145 -5.77 -10.69 41.73
CA LEU A 1145 -4.85 -11.06 40.63
C LEU A 1145 -3.40 -11.20 41.14
N PRO A 1146 -2.63 -12.21 40.67
CA PRO A 1146 -1.24 -12.41 41.09
C PRO A 1146 -0.35 -11.25 40.65
N SER A 1147 0.66 -10.93 41.45
CA SER A 1147 1.57 -9.83 41.17
C SER A 1147 2.74 -10.28 40.27
N LEU A 1148 3.41 -9.34 39.63
CA LEU A 1148 4.47 -9.61 38.65
C LEU A 1148 5.80 -10.11 39.27
N SER A 1149 5.82 -10.46 40.55
CA SER A 1149 6.91 -11.16 41.24
C SER A 1149 6.66 -12.66 41.49
N ASP A 1150 5.44 -13.15 41.28
CA ASP A 1150 4.99 -14.45 41.82
C ASP A 1150 5.00 -15.58 40.77
N ILE A 1151 5.99 -15.57 39.86
CA ILE A 1151 6.17 -16.60 38.81
C ILE A 1151 7.59 -17.18 38.89
N GLU A 1152 7.70 -18.46 39.26
CA GLU A 1152 8.96 -19.20 39.28
C GLU A 1152 9.46 -19.54 37.85
N PRO A 1153 10.78 -19.47 37.56
CA PRO A 1153 11.35 -19.89 36.28
C PRO A 1153 11.35 -21.43 36.11
N TRP A 1154 10.48 -21.95 35.25
CA TRP A 1154 10.16 -23.38 35.17
C TRP A 1154 11.11 -24.28 34.35
N TRP A 1155 12.35 -23.85 34.06
CA TRP A 1155 13.20 -24.46 33.00
C TRP A 1155 14.52 -25.11 33.44
N ASP A 1156 14.67 -25.46 34.72
CA ASP A 1156 15.73 -26.37 35.19
C ASP A 1156 15.22 -27.81 35.32
N THR A 1157 15.99 -28.76 34.80
CA THR A 1157 15.69 -30.21 34.88
C THR A 1157 16.95 -31.01 35.23
N PRO A 1158 16.94 -31.81 36.32
CA PRO A 1158 18.09 -32.60 36.73
C PRO A 1158 18.21 -33.92 35.97
N ASN A 1159 19.45 -34.43 35.92
CA ASN A 1159 19.91 -35.66 35.28
C ASN A 1159 18.93 -36.85 35.37
N GLY A 1160 18.64 -37.47 34.21
CA GLY A 1160 17.80 -38.67 34.12
C GLY A 1160 18.53 -39.98 34.40
N ASN A 1161 17.88 -41.10 34.11
CA ASN A 1161 18.53 -42.42 34.04
C ASN A 1161 17.80 -43.39 33.08
N THR A 1162 18.46 -44.52 32.85
CA THR A 1162 18.28 -45.56 31.82
C THR A 1162 17.03 -46.47 31.93
N PHE A 1163 16.85 -47.31 30.90
CA PHE A 1163 15.84 -48.37 30.69
C PHE A 1163 14.42 -47.88 30.33
N GLY A 1164 13.65 -48.58 29.47
CA GLY A 1164 13.95 -49.78 28.66
C GLY A 1164 12.73 -50.14 27.80
N GLY A 1165 12.93 -50.68 26.59
CA GLY A 1165 11.83 -50.86 25.61
C GLY A 1165 11.29 -52.30 25.50
N SER A 1166 10.05 -52.43 25.01
CA SER A 1166 9.53 -53.66 24.43
C SER A 1166 8.35 -53.40 23.47
N SER A 1167 8.45 -53.96 22.27
CA SER A 1167 7.40 -54.22 21.25
C SER A 1167 5.93 -54.07 21.65
N LEU A 1168 5.15 -53.38 20.80
CA LEU A 1168 4.42 -54.04 19.70
C LEU A 1168 4.14 -53.07 18.54
#